data_AF-A0A367K5K6-F1
#
_entry.id   AF-A0A367K5K6-F1
#
_cell.length_a   1.000
_cell.length_b   1.000
_cell.length_c   1.000
_cell.angle_alpha   90.00
_cell.angle_beta   90.00
_cell.angle_gamma   90.00
#
_symmetry.space_group_name_H-M   'P 1'
#
loop_
_entity.id
_entity.type
_entity.pdbx_description
1 polymer ?
#
loop_
_entity_poly.entity_id
_entity_poly.type
_entity_poly.pdbx_seq_one_letter_code
_entity_poly.pdbx_strand_id
1 'polypeptide(L)'
;MSELFEIPEHLLTLTADNIFTCTPHNYAKIQDQYRRFPLPNDILFPWLHGVDGRSHQQNLFFRVRRSLVPKYRGIMLIHCNPLVHAKRLIDSVTPLEVLDEQGQFLNKSTMDTSINLRNFENQVRRFATLCDIFLYGERAHEVAPLVAMAQNEFYQERLDQADQITRTAGKRAAAEANLIKYKTIIIQDEFQVFEKEYPELIMYDSDGVAKRTLDFFELEGARMREMSAASQVTPGVWAGNTQDAPISTNDITPEDTAATFDSNPHQFSICIECHDLGEIPAPSVLMLARETLNELKDGAMPSEIVHLDMYGTGMPATKTDFDTFYARLVQLLMFMEDQVNRNRQILIHCSDGYTESSTLVLSWIMYRLKLSLPEAYLYLQERRSFFVYAADLPVLRRIEQLLKDEPAEPVPKRRRSEAYENMRHLSIEDSSSHSTPCTVVTGQCVQKTQLSPTPEELQEHPWMFSPRFEGSFPSRILPFLYLGNLNHATNAEMLKALHITHVVSVGENAGLQTKGFELLLLDNLYDDGIDTIRERLDTVIQFIDDARQKGTCCLIHCRVGVSRSAAVTICYVMRHLKYTLVQAYLFVRARRLNVIIQPNLKFVYEMLQLEQKETGTISITWPILCKEIHQLNLTYKESSSVTD
;
A
#
# COMPACT_ATOMS: atom_id res chain seq x y z
N MET A 1 -17.12 -32.54 -10.01
CA MET A 1 -15.76 -32.73 -9.49
C MET A 1 -14.85 -32.01 -10.46
N SER A 2 -14.12 -30.98 -10.03
CA SER A 2 -13.03 -30.46 -10.86
C SER A 2 -12.02 -31.60 -11.04
N GLU A 3 -11.47 -31.74 -12.25
CA GLU A 3 -10.34 -32.64 -12.45
C GLU A 3 -9.20 -32.24 -11.49
N LEU A 4 -8.42 -33.22 -11.04
CA LEU A 4 -7.20 -32.95 -10.29
C LEU A 4 -6.07 -32.70 -11.29
N PHE A 5 -5.14 -31.81 -10.94
CA PHE A 5 -3.89 -31.73 -11.68
C PHE A 5 -3.15 -33.07 -11.54
N GLU A 6 -2.63 -33.60 -12.64
CA GLU A 6 -1.85 -34.84 -12.66
C GLU A 6 -0.58 -34.63 -13.48
N ILE A 7 0.56 -35.03 -12.90
CA ILE A 7 1.85 -34.98 -13.60
C ILE A 7 1.91 -36.17 -14.57
N PRO A 8 2.10 -35.94 -15.88
CA PRO A 8 2.23 -37.01 -16.85
C PRO A 8 3.38 -37.97 -16.51
N GLU A 9 3.08 -39.27 -16.44
CA GLU A 9 4.06 -40.28 -15.96
C GLU A 9 5.33 -40.33 -16.81
N HIS A 10 5.24 -40.10 -18.13
CA HIS A 10 6.39 -40.07 -19.03
C HIS A 10 7.40 -38.95 -18.75
N LEU A 11 7.04 -37.97 -17.91
CA LEU A 11 7.94 -36.89 -17.50
C LEU A 11 8.75 -37.23 -16.24
N LEU A 12 8.44 -38.36 -15.58
CA LEU A 12 9.05 -38.79 -14.33
C LEU A 12 9.69 -40.17 -14.49
N THR A 13 10.78 -40.40 -13.78
CA THR A 13 11.44 -41.71 -13.66
C THR A 13 11.42 -42.15 -12.20
N LEU A 14 10.88 -43.33 -11.90
CA LEU A 14 10.89 -43.87 -10.53
C LEU A 14 12.30 -44.36 -10.17
N THR A 15 12.84 -43.94 -9.03
CA THR A 15 14.19 -44.31 -8.59
C THR A 15 14.23 -45.05 -7.25
N ALA A 16 13.29 -44.76 -6.35
CA ALA A 16 13.09 -45.50 -5.10
C ALA A 16 11.60 -45.45 -4.70
N ASP A 17 11.24 -46.04 -3.56
CA ASP A 17 9.85 -46.05 -3.09
C ASP A 17 9.32 -44.62 -2.91
N ASN A 18 8.33 -44.25 -3.74
CA ASN A 18 7.74 -42.90 -3.83
C ASN A 18 8.72 -41.75 -4.14
N ILE A 19 9.95 -42.05 -4.59
CA ILE A 19 10.94 -41.06 -5.03
C ILE A 19 11.14 -41.22 -6.53
N PHE A 20 10.90 -40.11 -7.22
CA PHE A 20 11.01 -39.97 -8.65
C PHE A 20 12.11 -38.98 -9.00
N THR A 21 12.48 -38.95 -10.27
CA THR A 21 13.36 -37.93 -10.83
C THR A 21 12.76 -37.35 -12.11
N CYS A 22 13.15 -36.11 -12.44
CA CYS A 22 12.84 -35.49 -13.72
C CYS A 22 14.00 -34.61 -14.18
N THR A 23 14.07 -34.29 -15.47
CA THR A 23 15.04 -33.31 -15.99
C THR A 23 14.55 -31.88 -15.77
N PRO A 24 15.42 -30.85 -15.87
CA PRO A 24 15.03 -29.44 -15.81
C PRO A 24 13.95 -29.09 -16.85
N HIS A 25 14.09 -29.63 -18.07
CA HIS A 25 13.12 -29.47 -19.15
C HIS A 25 11.73 -30.01 -18.77
N ASN A 26 11.69 -31.22 -18.19
CA ASN A 26 10.44 -31.82 -17.73
C ASN A 26 9.82 -31.02 -16.59
N TYR A 27 10.61 -30.53 -15.64
CA TYR A 27 10.12 -29.66 -14.57
C TYR A 27 9.51 -28.36 -15.13
N ALA A 28 10.22 -27.66 -16.02
CA ALA A 28 9.73 -26.42 -16.61
C ALA A 28 8.38 -26.64 -17.33
N LYS A 29 8.23 -27.75 -18.06
CA LYS A 29 6.97 -28.14 -18.70
C LYS A 29 5.85 -28.41 -17.70
N ILE A 30 6.15 -29.09 -16.59
CA ILE A 30 5.16 -29.37 -15.52
C ILE A 30 4.73 -28.07 -14.84
N GLN A 31 5.67 -27.18 -14.53
CA GLN A 31 5.39 -25.90 -13.90
C GLN A 31 4.52 -25.02 -14.80
N ASP A 32 4.83 -24.96 -16.08
CA ASP A 32 4.05 -24.25 -17.11
C ASP A 32 2.60 -24.78 -17.17
N GLN A 33 2.43 -26.11 -17.17
CA GLN A 33 1.10 -26.75 -17.14
C GLN A 33 0.33 -26.43 -15.85
N TYR A 34 0.99 -26.53 -14.69
CA TYR A 34 0.37 -26.28 -13.40
C TYR A 34 -0.10 -24.83 -13.25
N ARG A 35 0.69 -23.85 -13.72
CA ARG A 35 0.30 -22.43 -13.63
C ARG A 35 -0.95 -22.09 -14.46
N ARG A 36 -1.24 -22.86 -15.51
CA ARG A 36 -2.48 -22.76 -16.31
C ARG A 36 -3.61 -23.61 -15.75
N PHE A 37 -3.34 -24.50 -14.81
CA PHE A 37 -4.34 -25.40 -14.27
C PHE A 37 -5.30 -24.68 -13.31
N PRO A 38 -6.62 -24.74 -13.54
CA PRO A 38 -7.59 -24.01 -12.73
C PRO A 38 -7.48 -24.29 -11.22
N LEU A 39 -7.37 -23.22 -10.43
CA LEU A 39 -7.39 -23.28 -8.97
C LEU A 39 -8.80 -23.62 -8.44
N PRO A 40 -8.95 -24.54 -7.44
CA PRO A 40 -10.27 -24.94 -6.93
C PRO A 40 -10.94 -23.88 -6.06
N ASN A 41 -12.25 -23.70 -6.22
CA ASN A 41 -13.00 -22.60 -5.60
C ASN A 41 -13.11 -22.66 -4.07
N ASP A 42 -13.53 -23.81 -3.51
CA ASP A 42 -14.06 -23.82 -2.14
C ASP A 42 -13.49 -24.94 -1.25
N ILE A 43 -12.64 -25.81 -1.81
CA ILE A 43 -12.18 -27.01 -1.08
C ILE A 43 -11.04 -26.70 -0.09
N LEU A 44 -10.28 -25.62 -0.32
CA LEU A 44 -9.04 -25.36 0.41
C LEU A 44 -9.25 -24.53 1.68
N PHE A 45 -10.21 -23.60 1.72
CA PHE A 45 -10.24 -22.53 2.73
C PHE A 45 -10.41 -22.98 4.18
N PRO A 46 -11.28 -23.93 4.52
CA PRO A 46 -11.30 -24.47 5.87
C PRO A 46 -9.91 -24.95 6.32
N TRP A 47 -9.25 -25.74 5.47
CA TRP A 47 -7.90 -26.24 5.75
C TRP A 47 -6.88 -25.09 5.80
N LEU A 48 -6.85 -24.21 4.82
CA LEU A 48 -5.88 -23.11 4.75
C LEU A 48 -6.05 -22.09 5.88
N HIS A 49 -7.26 -21.91 6.42
CA HIS A 49 -7.47 -21.09 7.62
C HIS A 49 -6.95 -21.73 8.92
N GLY A 50 -6.53 -22.99 8.88
CA GLY A 50 -6.02 -23.70 10.05
C GLY A 50 -6.94 -24.81 10.55
N VAL A 51 -8.14 -24.98 9.98
CA VAL A 51 -9.16 -25.89 10.52
C VAL A 51 -8.80 -27.35 10.21
N ASP A 52 -8.45 -28.10 11.25
CA ASP A 52 -8.09 -29.53 11.16
C ASP A 52 -9.13 -30.46 11.80
N GLY A 53 -10.25 -29.91 12.28
CA GLY A 53 -11.36 -30.67 12.85
C GLY A 53 -11.27 -30.89 14.35
N ARG A 54 -10.16 -30.52 15.01
CA ARG A 54 -9.96 -30.75 16.45
C ARG A 54 -10.61 -29.69 17.33
N SER A 55 -10.70 -28.45 16.84
CA SER A 55 -11.34 -27.34 17.57
C SER A 55 -12.84 -27.23 17.24
N HIS A 56 -13.69 -27.43 18.24
CA HIS A 56 -15.13 -27.25 18.09
C HIS A 56 -15.50 -25.81 17.69
N GLN A 57 -14.79 -24.81 18.22
CA GLN A 57 -15.06 -23.40 17.92
C GLN A 57 -14.73 -23.05 16.46
N GLN A 58 -13.56 -23.45 15.97
CA GLN A 58 -13.19 -23.23 14.56
C GLN A 58 -14.14 -23.99 13.63
N ASN A 59 -14.49 -25.23 13.97
CA ASN A 59 -15.44 -26.04 13.21
C ASN A 59 -16.81 -25.37 13.08
N LEU A 60 -17.36 -24.86 14.19
CA LEU A 60 -18.63 -24.13 14.17
C LEU A 60 -18.55 -22.87 13.31
N PHE A 61 -17.47 -22.08 13.46
CA PHE A 61 -17.28 -20.82 12.75
C PHE A 61 -17.25 -21.03 11.23
N PHE A 62 -16.40 -21.93 10.75
CA PHE A 62 -16.29 -22.24 9.31
C PHE A 62 -17.36 -23.21 8.81
N ARG A 63 -18.35 -23.55 9.64
CA ARG A 63 -19.43 -24.51 9.33
C ARG A 63 -18.91 -25.89 8.91
N VAL A 64 -17.73 -26.25 9.41
CA VAL A 64 -17.05 -27.52 9.17
C VAL A 64 -17.60 -28.54 10.15
N ARG A 65 -18.46 -29.45 9.66
CA ARG A 65 -18.92 -30.57 10.49
C ARG A 65 -17.79 -31.56 10.78
N ARG A 66 -16.93 -31.78 9.79
CA ARG A 66 -15.75 -32.66 9.84
C ARG A 66 -14.70 -32.09 8.93
N SER A 67 -13.52 -31.80 9.46
CA SER A 67 -12.41 -31.36 8.63
C SER A 67 -11.66 -32.58 8.15
N LEU A 68 -11.72 -32.82 6.85
CA LEU A 68 -10.83 -33.72 6.14
C LEU A 68 -9.75 -32.87 5.47
N VAL A 69 -8.55 -33.43 5.35
CA VAL A 69 -7.55 -32.85 4.45
C VAL A 69 -8.16 -32.72 3.06
N PRO A 70 -8.15 -31.53 2.43
CA PRO A 70 -8.80 -31.32 1.14
C PRO A 70 -8.22 -32.23 0.06
N LYS A 71 -9.08 -32.73 -0.82
CA LYS A 71 -8.65 -33.49 -2.01
C LYS A 71 -8.17 -32.54 -3.11
N TYR A 72 -6.88 -32.22 -3.08
CA TYR A 72 -6.22 -31.34 -4.03
C TYR A 72 -4.82 -31.86 -4.36
N ARG A 73 -4.29 -31.58 -5.55
CA ARG A 73 -2.90 -31.89 -5.91
C ARG A 73 -2.18 -30.63 -6.39
N GLY A 74 -1.40 -30.05 -5.50
CA GLY A 74 -0.50 -28.94 -5.81
C GLY A 74 0.89 -29.43 -6.23
N ILE A 75 1.73 -28.47 -6.62
CA ILE A 75 3.17 -28.66 -6.72
C ILE A 75 3.88 -27.66 -5.81
N MET A 76 4.99 -28.08 -5.21
CA MET A 76 5.87 -27.22 -4.40
C MET A 76 7.32 -27.48 -4.76
N LEU A 77 8.11 -26.41 -4.89
CA LEU A 77 9.54 -26.50 -5.16
C LEU A 77 10.34 -26.18 -3.90
N ILE A 78 11.26 -27.06 -3.54
CA ILE A 78 12.16 -26.91 -2.39
C ILE A 78 13.61 -26.78 -2.88
N HIS A 79 14.24 -25.69 -2.47
CA HIS A 79 15.64 -25.38 -2.72
C HIS A 79 16.54 -25.99 -1.63
N CYS A 80 17.41 -26.92 -2.00
CA CYS A 80 18.22 -27.70 -1.06
C CYS A 80 19.70 -27.26 -1.01
N ASN A 81 20.04 -26.03 -1.41
CA ASN A 81 21.40 -25.54 -1.22
C ASN A 81 21.59 -24.95 0.19
N PRO A 82 22.82 -24.97 0.75
CA PRO A 82 23.12 -24.30 2.01
C PRO A 82 22.96 -22.77 1.94
N LEU A 83 23.29 -22.17 0.79
CA LEU A 83 23.20 -20.73 0.55
C LEU A 83 21.88 -20.38 -0.12
N VAL A 84 21.04 -19.60 0.57
CA VAL A 84 19.69 -19.22 0.11
C VAL A 84 19.73 -18.26 -1.09
N HIS A 85 20.77 -17.43 -1.20
CA HIS A 85 20.90 -16.43 -2.26
C HIS A 85 21.78 -16.90 -3.43
N ALA A 86 21.94 -18.21 -3.64
CA ALA A 86 22.72 -18.75 -4.75
C ALA A 86 21.98 -19.91 -5.44
N LYS A 87 22.02 -19.91 -6.78
CA LYS A 87 21.40 -20.96 -7.62
C LYS A 87 19.94 -21.19 -7.20
N ARG A 88 19.12 -20.15 -7.20
CA ARG A 88 17.75 -20.20 -6.70
C ARG A 88 16.73 -19.97 -7.81
N LEU A 89 15.76 -20.88 -7.92
CA LEU A 89 14.62 -20.75 -8.82
C LEU A 89 13.51 -19.92 -8.18
N ILE A 90 12.68 -19.27 -8.99
CA ILE A 90 11.46 -18.61 -8.53
C ILE A 90 10.50 -19.62 -7.89
N ASP A 91 9.60 -19.12 -7.04
CA ASP A 91 8.62 -19.92 -6.31
C ASP A 91 9.18 -21.05 -5.42
N SER A 92 10.46 -20.98 -5.04
CA SER A 92 11.11 -21.98 -4.19
C SER A 92 11.08 -21.59 -2.70
N VAL A 93 10.84 -22.59 -1.86
CA VAL A 93 10.98 -22.53 -0.40
C VAL A 93 12.17 -23.36 0.07
N THR A 94 12.57 -23.22 1.33
CA THR A 94 13.64 -24.03 1.93
C THR A 94 13.08 -25.24 2.70
N PRO A 95 13.89 -26.30 2.95
CA PRO A 95 13.45 -27.45 3.72
C PRO A 95 12.93 -27.08 5.12
N LEU A 96 13.55 -26.09 5.77
CA LEU A 96 13.19 -25.62 7.11
C LEU A 96 11.84 -24.88 7.17
N GLU A 97 11.29 -24.47 6.03
CA GLU A 97 9.95 -23.88 5.96
C GLU A 97 8.84 -24.93 5.83
N VAL A 98 9.23 -26.19 5.58
CA VAL A 98 8.31 -27.30 5.31
C VAL A 98 8.42 -28.40 6.35
N LEU A 99 9.64 -28.73 6.79
CA LEU A 99 9.95 -29.83 7.70
C LEU A 99 10.50 -29.32 9.04
N ASP A 100 10.18 -30.02 10.13
CA ASP A 100 10.80 -29.84 11.43
C ASP A 100 12.13 -30.60 11.55
N GLU A 101 12.78 -30.49 12.72
CA GLU A 101 14.06 -31.15 13.03
C GLU A 101 13.97 -32.68 13.00
N GLN A 102 12.76 -33.24 13.17
CA GLN A 102 12.50 -34.68 13.12
C GLN A 102 12.15 -35.16 11.71
N GLY A 103 12.16 -34.26 10.71
CA GLY A 103 11.82 -34.57 9.33
C GLY A 103 10.33 -34.75 9.09
N GLN A 104 9.47 -34.19 9.95
CA GLN A 104 8.01 -34.20 9.81
C GLN A 104 7.50 -32.88 9.24
N PHE A 105 6.32 -32.89 8.61
CA PHE A 105 5.71 -31.65 8.14
C PHE A 105 5.43 -30.69 9.30
N LEU A 106 5.89 -29.45 9.16
CA LEU A 106 5.61 -28.37 10.11
C LEU A 106 4.10 -28.16 10.25
N ASN A 107 3.65 -28.02 11.49
CA ASN A 107 2.27 -27.68 11.84
C ASN A 107 1.22 -28.71 11.39
N LYS A 108 1.62 -30.00 11.33
CA LYS A 108 0.79 -31.19 11.08
C LYS A 108 -0.53 -31.20 11.87
N SER A 109 -0.58 -30.52 13.01
CA SER A 109 -1.82 -30.11 13.68
C SER A 109 -1.65 -28.78 14.40
N THR A 110 -2.48 -27.80 14.07
CA THR A 110 -2.38 -26.45 14.64
C THR A 110 -2.89 -26.48 16.09
N MET A 111 -1.99 -26.25 17.05
CA MET A 111 -2.36 -26.15 18.48
C MET A 111 -3.10 -24.85 18.79
N ASP A 112 -2.93 -23.83 17.94
CA ASP A 112 -3.68 -22.59 18.00
C ASP A 112 -5.13 -22.80 17.54
N THR A 113 -6.06 -22.64 18.48
CA THR A 113 -7.49 -22.77 18.25
C THR A 113 -8.17 -21.44 17.94
N SER A 114 -7.42 -20.34 17.89
CA SER A 114 -7.91 -19.02 17.50
C SER A 114 -8.37 -19.01 16.04
N ILE A 115 -9.35 -18.15 15.72
CA ILE A 115 -9.83 -17.97 14.36
C ILE A 115 -8.99 -16.86 13.72
N ASN A 116 -8.12 -17.26 12.78
CA ASN A 116 -7.26 -16.32 12.05
C ASN A 116 -7.53 -16.38 10.54
N LEU A 117 -8.26 -15.38 10.04
CA LEU A 117 -8.61 -15.25 8.61
C LEU A 117 -7.43 -14.82 7.72
N ARG A 118 -6.30 -14.46 8.32
CA ARG A 118 -5.10 -13.88 7.69
C ARG A 118 -3.85 -14.66 8.08
N ASN A 119 -3.98 -15.97 8.25
CA ASN A 119 -2.89 -16.85 8.65
C ASN A 119 -1.91 -17.11 7.49
N PHE A 120 -1.36 -16.04 6.89
CA PHE A 120 -0.47 -16.08 5.73
C PHE A 120 0.83 -16.85 6.02
N GLU A 121 1.34 -16.79 7.25
CA GLU A 121 2.53 -17.52 7.70
C GLU A 121 2.39 -19.04 7.52
N ASN A 122 1.22 -19.59 7.83
CA ASN A 122 1.03 -21.03 7.87
C ASN A 122 0.79 -21.65 6.49
N GLN A 123 0.69 -20.84 5.44
CA GLN A 123 0.25 -21.30 4.12
C GLN A 123 1.26 -22.22 3.46
N VAL A 124 2.56 -21.91 3.54
CA VAL A 124 3.62 -22.78 3.01
C VAL A 124 3.53 -24.18 3.63
N ARG A 125 3.49 -24.23 4.96
CA ARG A 125 3.47 -25.47 5.77
C ARG A 125 2.24 -26.33 5.43
N ARG A 126 1.04 -25.73 5.43
CA ARG A 126 -0.20 -26.47 5.16
C ARG A 126 -0.41 -26.83 3.70
N PHE A 127 0.13 -26.06 2.77
CA PHE A 127 0.03 -26.36 1.35
C PHE A 127 1.00 -27.47 0.95
N ALA A 128 2.17 -27.58 1.60
CA ALA A 128 3.13 -28.67 1.37
C ALA A 128 2.50 -30.06 1.55
N THR A 129 1.58 -30.22 2.51
CA THR A 129 0.88 -31.50 2.76
C THR A 129 -0.11 -31.90 1.66
N LEU A 130 -0.35 -31.01 0.69
CA LEU A 130 -1.24 -31.19 -0.46
C LEU A 130 -0.49 -31.25 -1.80
N CYS A 131 0.84 -31.37 -1.79
CA CYS A 131 1.68 -31.20 -2.98
C CYS A 131 2.51 -32.43 -3.35
N ASP A 132 2.67 -32.63 -4.66
CA ASP A 132 3.89 -33.26 -5.20
C ASP A 132 5.06 -32.29 -4.97
N ILE A 133 6.16 -32.77 -4.38
CA ILE A 133 7.28 -31.93 -3.93
C ILE A 133 8.49 -32.16 -4.84
N PHE A 134 8.93 -31.09 -5.49
CA PHE A 134 10.14 -31.05 -6.30
C PHE A 134 11.32 -30.56 -5.47
N LEU A 135 12.46 -31.23 -5.58
CA LEU A 135 13.70 -30.95 -4.87
C LEU A 135 14.81 -30.70 -5.87
N TYR A 136 15.61 -29.67 -5.64
CA TYR A 136 16.80 -29.40 -6.44
C TYR A 136 17.90 -28.79 -5.57
N GLY A 137 19.14 -28.90 -6.04
CA GLY A 137 20.32 -28.41 -5.31
C GLY A 137 21.15 -29.54 -4.70
N GLU A 138 22.28 -29.16 -4.11
CA GLU A 138 23.36 -30.08 -3.70
C GLU A 138 22.90 -31.15 -2.71
N ARG A 139 21.96 -30.80 -1.83
CA ARG A 139 21.43 -31.72 -0.81
C ARG A 139 20.08 -32.34 -1.20
N ALA A 140 19.63 -32.23 -2.45
CA ALA A 140 18.32 -32.75 -2.87
C ALA A 140 18.19 -34.26 -2.61
N HIS A 141 19.25 -35.04 -2.86
CA HIS A 141 19.28 -36.47 -2.58
C HIS A 141 19.27 -36.83 -1.09
N GLU A 142 19.79 -35.95 -0.22
CA GLU A 142 19.76 -36.12 1.25
C GLU A 142 18.37 -35.78 1.81
N VAL A 143 17.72 -34.76 1.24
CA VAL A 143 16.42 -34.25 1.71
C VAL A 143 15.26 -35.10 1.18
N ALA A 144 15.38 -35.70 0.00
CA ALA A 144 14.30 -36.48 -0.62
C ALA A 144 13.76 -37.63 0.24
N PRO A 145 14.58 -38.46 0.91
CA PRO A 145 14.09 -39.48 1.83
C PRO A 145 13.26 -38.89 2.99
N LEU A 146 13.69 -37.75 3.55
CA LEU A 146 12.97 -37.09 4.64
C LEU A 146 11.58 -36.61 4.19
N VAL A 147 11.51 -35.97 3.02
CA VAL A 147 10.24 -35.52 2.42
C VAL A 147 9.33 -36.72 2.11
N ALA A 148 9.87 -37.78 1.52
CA ALA A 148 9.10 -38.99 1.20
C ALA A 148 8.56 -39.67 2.46
N MET A 149 9.35 -39.72 3.54
CA MET A 149 8.92 -40.21 4.85
C MET A 149 7.79 -39.36 5.43
N ALA A 150 7.93 -38.02 5.42
CA ALA A 150 6.90 -37.10 5.90
C ALA A 150 5.58 -37.24 5.11
N GLN A 151 5.66 -37.35 3.77
CA GLN A 151 4.50 -37.59 2.91
C GLN A 151 3.83 -38.93 3.21
N ASN A 152 4.60 -39.99 3.42
CA ASN A 152 4.05 -41.31 3.74
C ASN A 152 3.38 -41.32 5.12
N GLU A 153 4.02 -40.72 6.13
CA GLU A 153 3.45 -40.64 7.48
C GLU A 153 2.11 -39.87 7.47
N PHE A 154 2.07 -38.70 6.83
CA PHE A 154 0.82 -37.94 6.69
C PHE A 154 -0.22 -38.65 5.82
N TYR A 155 0.20 -39.48 4.86
CA TYR A 155 -0.71 -40.35 4.10
C TYR A 155 -1.34 -41.44 4.98
N GLN A 156 -0.57 -42.09 5.86
CA GLN A 156 -1.12 -43.09 6.80
C GLN A 156 -2.14 -42.45 7.74
N GLU A 157 -1.88 -41.25 8.25
CA GLU A 157 -2.84 -40.54 9.11
C GLU A 157 -4.15 -40.21 8.39
N ARG A 158 -4.09 -39.84 7.10
CA ARG A 158 -5.29 -39.62 6.29
C ARG A 158 -6.09 -40.90 6.09
N LEU A 159 -5.41 -42.04 5.93
CA LEU A 159 -6.07 -43.35 5.86
C LEU A 159 -6.77 -43.68 7.19
N ASP A 160 -6.07 -43.54 8.31
CA ASP A 160 -6.63 -43.79 9.63
C ASP A 160 -7.83 -42.88 9.92
N GLN A 161 -7.74 -41.60 9.54
CA GLN A 161 -8.84 -40.64 9.66
C GLN A 161 -10.06 -41.05 8.80
N ALA A 162 -9.83 -41.45 7.55
CA ALA A 162 -10.88 -41.91 6.65
C ALA A 162 -11.56 -43.20 7.15
N ASP A 163 -10.78 -44.13 7.69
CA ASP A 163 -11.27 -45.37 8.29
C ASP A 163 -12.09 -45.09 9.56
N GLN A 164 -11.60 -44.22 10.44
CA GLN A 164 -12.30 -43.79 11.65
C GLN A 164 -13.65 -43.16 11.29
N ILE A 165 -13.70 -42.30 10.26
CA ILE A 165 -14.94 -41.66 9.78
C ILE A 165 -15.88 -42.70 9.17
N THR A 166 -15.34 -43.65 8.40
CA THR A 166 -16.13 -44.74 7.81
C THR A 166 -16.80 -45.59 8.89
N ARG A 167 -16.09 -45.90 9.98
CA ARG A 167 -16.63 -46.67 11.12
C ARG A 167 -17.67 -45.89 11.91
N THR A 168 -17.41 -44.61 12.20
CA THR A 168 -18.28 -43.79 13.07
C THR A 168 -19.51 -43.24 12.35
N ALA A 169 -19.48 -43.14 11.02
CA ALA A 169 -20.51 -42.43 10.26
C ALA A 169 -20.86 -43.00 8.89
N GLY A 170 -20.28 -44.15 8.55
CA GLY A 170 -20.55 -44.86 7.30
C GLY A 170 -19.72 -44.37 6.11
N LYS A 171 -19.65 -45.21 5.08
CA LYS A 171 -18.83 -45.03 3.87
C LYS A 171 -19.10 -43.72 3.12
N ARG A 172 -20.35 -43.24 3.11
CA ARG A 172 -20.70 -41.97 2.43
C ARG A 172 -19.98 -40.77 3.05
N ALA A 173 -19.70 -40.80 4.35
CA ALA A 173 -19.05 -39.69 5.04
C ALA A 173 -17.53 -39.61 4.77
N ALA A 174 -16.92 -40.69 4.30
CA ALA A 174 -15.51 -40.76 3.91
C ALA A 174 -15.29 -40.72 2.39
N ALA A 175 -16.36 -40.56 1.60
CA ALA A 175 -16.29 -40.62 0.14
C ALA A 175 -15.35 -39.54 -0.47
N GLU A 176 -15.26 -38.38 0.19
CA GLU A 176 -14.41 -37.26 -0.23
C GLU A 176 -13.04 -37.23 0.50
N ALA A 177 -12.66 -38.31 1.19
CA ALA A 177 -11.35 -38.39 1.84
C ALA A 177 -10.23 -38.23 0.81
N ASN A 178 -9.23 -37.43 1.16
CA ASN A 178 -8.04 -37.27 0.34
C ASN A 178 -7.11 -38.48 0.51
N LEU A 179 -7.20 -39.43 -0.42
CA LEU A 179 -6.35 -40.62 -0.51
C LEU A 179 -5.23 -40.48 -1.56
N ILE A 180 -4.91 -39.25 -1.98
CA ILE A 180 -3.85 -38.99 -2.96
C ILE A 180 -2.50 -39.32 -2.31
N LYS A 181 -1.71 -40.17 -2.98
CA LYS A 181 -0.28 -40.32 -2.69
C LYS A 181 0.48 -39.27 -3.49
N TYR A 182 1.09 -38.35 -2.77
CA TYR A 182 1.93 -37.31 -3.37
C TYR A 182 3.34 -37.84 -3.61
N LYS A 183 3.98 -37.33 -4.66
CA LYS A 183 5.29 -37.76 -5.14
C LYS A 183 6.39 -36.86 -4.57
N THR A 184 7.53 -37.46 -4.25
CA THR A 184 8.80 -36.74 -4.06
C THR A 184 9.59 -36.83 -5.35
N ILE A 185 10.00 -35.71 -5.93
CA ILE A 185 10.62 -35.65 -7.25
C ILE A 185 11.93 -34.87 -7.14
N ILE A 186 13.05 -35.48 -7.54
CA ILE A 186 14.35 -34.79 -7.61
C ILE A 186 14.56 -34.29 -9.05
N ILE A 187 14.78 -32.99 -9.20
CA ILE A 187 15.20 -32.41 -10.48
C ILE A 187 16.67 -32.76 -10.67
N GLN A 188 16.94 -33.52 -11.73
CA GLN A 188 18.27 -33.95 -12.13
C GLN A 188 19.00 -32.82 -12.86
N ASP A 189 20.30 -32.99 -13.04
CA ASP A 189 21.20 -32.10 -13.78
C ASP A 189 21.61 -30.81 -13.03
N GLU A 190 22.64 -30.15 -13.57
CA GLU A 190 23.20 -28.96 -12.97
C GLU A 190 22.30 -27.73 -13.19
N PHE A 191 22.35 -26.78 -12.25
CA PHE A 191 21.55 -25.56 -12.25
C PHE A 191 21.73 -24.71 -13.53
N GLN A 192 22.91 -24.79 -14.16
CA GLN A 192 23.26 -24.07 -15.38
C GLN A 192 22.33 -24.38 -16.56
N VAL A 193 21.66 -25.53 -16.56
CA VAL A 193 20.62 -25.83 -17.57
C VAL A 193 19.47 -24.84 -17.47
N PHE A 194 19.01 -24.52 -16.25
CA PHE A 194 17.99 -23.49 -16.06
C PHE A 194 18.50 -22.12 -16.48
N GLU A 195 19.73 -21.77 -16.15
CA GLU A 195 20.29 -20.45 -16.49
C GLU A 195 20.36 -20.23 -18.00
N LYS A 196 20.67 -21.29 -18.75
CA LYS A 196 20.81 -21.23 -20.20
C LYS A 196 19.48 -21.34 -20.94
N GLU A 197 18.61 -22.26 -20.52
CA GLU A 197 17.42 -22.64 -21.29
C GLU A 197 16.12 -22.06 -20.73
N TYR A 198 16.09 -21.73 -19.43
CA TYR A 198 14.92 -21.21 -18.72
C TYR A 198 15.27 -20.00 -17.84
N PRO A 199 15.88 -18.95 -18.42
CA PRO A 199 16.31 -17.79 -17.65
C PRO A 199 15.13 -17.11 -16.94
N GLU A 200 13.88 -17.34 -17.34
CA GLU A 200 12.65 -16.89 -16.69
C GLU A 200 12.35 -17.51 -15.32
N LEU A 201 12.92 -18.69 -15.04
CA LEU A 201 12.74 -19.38 -13.77
C LEU A 201 13.80 -19.02 -12.73
N ILE A 202 14.82 -18.24 -13.09
CA ILE A 202 15.91 -17.86 -12.19
C ILE A 202 15.52 -16.69 -11.30
N MET A 203 15.69 -16.86 -9.99
CA MET A 203 15.64 -15.80 -8.98
C MET A 203 17.06 -15.29 -8.67
N TYR A 204 17.96 -16.19 -8.28
CA TYR A 204 19.39 -15.91 -8.10
C TYR A 204 20.20 -16.85 -8.98
N ASP A 205 21.15 -16.30 -9.73
CA ASP A 205 22.04 -17.08 -10.58
C ASP A 205 23.12 -17.83 -9.78
N SER A 206 24.03 -18.51 -10.48
CA SER A 206 25.14 -19.26 -9.90
C SER A 206 26.15 -18.40 -9.15
N ASP A 207 26.24 -17.10 -9.48
CA ASP A 207 27.10 -16.13 -8.81
C ASP A 207 26.40 -15.44 -7.62
N GLY A 208 25.11 -15.76 -7.39
CA GLY A 208 24.27 -15.16 -6.36
C GLY A 208 23.72 -13.79 -6.72
N VAL A 209 23.80 -13.40 -7.99
CA VAL A 209 23.22 -12.15 -8.47
C VAL A 209 21.72 -12.36 -8.69
N ALA A 210 20.91 -11.47 -8.10
CA ALA A 210 19.47 -11.45 -8.31
C ALA A 210 19.16 -11.17 -9.79
N LYS A 211 18.48 -12.11 -10.45
CA LYS A 211 17.94 -11.93 -11.81
C LYS A 211 16.49 -11.46 -11.78
N ARG A 212 15.76 -11.82 -10.73
CA ARG A 212 14.39 -11.34 -10.44
C ARG A 212 14.25 -11.09 -8.97
N THR A 213 13.83 -9.88 -8.63
CA THR A 213 13.44 -9.53 -7.28
C THR A 213 11.95 -9.79 -7.13
N LEU A 214 11.62 -10.82 -6.37
CA LEU A 214 10.28 -11.02 -5.81
C LEU A 214 10.38 -10.74 -4.32
N ASP A 215 10.69 -9.49 -3.98
CA ASP A 215 10.68 -8.98 -2.62
C ASP A 215 9.55 -7.95 -2.57
N PHE A 216 8.48 -8.30 -1.88
CA PHE A 216 7.32 -7.42 -1.81
C PHE A 216 7.63 -6.10 -1.08
N PHE A 217 8.61 -6.08 -0.17
CA PHE A 217 8.99 -4.87 0.55
C PHE A 217 9.72 -3.89 -0.38
N GLU A 218 10.71 -4.37 -1.14
CA GLU A 218 11.40 -3.54 -2.13
C GLU A 218 10.43 -3.03 -3.22
N LEU A 219 9.56 -3.92 -3.72
CA LEU A 219 8.58 -3.57 -4.73
C LEU A 219 7.51 -2.60 -4.22
N GLU A 220 7.04 -2.76 -2.98
CA GLU A 220 6.14 -1.79 -2.34
C GLU A 220 6.85 -0.43 -2.22
N GLY A 221 8.07 -0.40 -1.67
CA GLY A 221 8.86 0.82 -1.54
C GLY A 221 9.05 1.54 -2.88
N ALA A 222 9.36 0.81 -3.96
CA ALA A 222 9.45 1.39 -5.30
C ALA A 222 8.13 2.02 -5.76
N ARG A 223 6.98 1.38 -5.47
CA ARG A 223 5.66 1.94 -5.78
C ARG A 223 5.29 3.15 -4.94
N MET A 224 5.71 3.19 -3.67
CA MET A 224 5.53 4.35 -2.81
C MET A 224 6.29 5.55 -3.39
N ARG A 225 7.57 5.35 -3.74
CA ARG A 225 8.42 6.39 -4.34
C ARG A 225 7.89 6.89 -5.68
N GLU A 226 7.43 6.00 -6.56
CA GLU A 226 6.80 6.38 -7.82
C GLU A 226 5.55 7.26 -7.59
N MET A 227 4.75 6.92 -6.57
CA MET A 227 3.54 7.67 -6.24
C MET A 227 3.85 9.05 -5.63
N SER A 228 4.85 9.15 -4.77
CA SER A 228 5.18 10.37 -4.03
C SER A 228 6.33 11.17 -4.64
N ALA A 229 6.80 10.77 -5.83
CA ALA A 229 7.81 11.46 -6.61
C ALA A 229 7.55 12.96 -6.73
N ALA A 230 8.64 13.72 -6.87
CA ALA A 230 8.60 15.17 -6.89
C ALA A 230 7.56 15.69 -7.87
N SER A 231 6.58 16.43 -7.36
CA SER A 231 5.58 17.10 -8.18
C SER A 231 5.32 18.51 -7.67
N GLN A 232 5.16 19.42 -8.63
CA GLN A 232 4.97 20.83 -8.35
C GLN A 232 3.62 21.05 -7.67
N VAL A 233 3.64 21.66 -6.50
CA VAL A 233 2.43 22.04 -5.74
C VAL A 233 1.96 23.42 -6.19
N THR A 234 2.91 24.36 -6.32
CA THR A 234 2.70 25.69 -6.90
C THR A 234 3.93 26.05 -7.74
N PRO A 235 3.87 27.00 -8.69
CA PRO A 235 5.06 27.41 -9.43
C PRO A 235 6.26 27.72 -8.53
N GLY A 236 7.37 26.99 -8.72
CA GLY A 236 8.60 27.11 -7.93
C GLY A 236 8.70 26.26 -6.65
N VAL A 237 7.61 25.64 -6.19
CA VAL A 237 7.59 24.79 -4.98
C VAL A 237 7.05 23.40 -5.29
N TRP A 238 7.84 22.40 -4.94
CA TRP A 238 7.60 20.99 -5.16
C TRP A 238 7.43 20.30 -3.82
N ALA A 239 6.65 19.22 -3.81
CA ALA A 239 6.67 18.24 -2.74
C ALA A 239 7.22 16.93 -3.31
N GLY A 240 7.92 16.12 -2.53
CA GLY A 240 8.53 14.86 -3.01
C GLY A 240 8.94 13.95 -1.86
N ASN A 241 9.54 12.81 -2.17
CA ASN A 241 10.16 11.92 -1.18
C ASN A 241 11.67 12.18 -1.07
N THR A 242 12.31 11.63 -0.03
CA THR A 242 13.74 11.86 0.23
C THR A 242 14.67 11.44 -0.92
N GLN A 243 14.28 10.51 -1.81
CA GLN A 243 15.10 10.18 -2.98
C GLN A 243 15.08 11.26 -4.08
N ASP A 244 14.08 12.16 -4.06
CA ASP A 244 14.02 13.31 -4.97
C ASP A 244 14.98 14.43 -4.55
N ALA A 245 15.43 14.44 -3.28
CA ALA A 245 16.34 15.44 -2.76
C ALA A 245 17.76 15.14 -3.26
N PRO A 246 18.42 16.08 -3.96
CA PRO A 246 19.75 15.82 -4.45
C PRO A 246 20.77 15.86 -3.30
N ILE A 247 21.64 14.87 -3.23
CA ILE A 247 22.69 14.74 -2.22
C ILE A 247 24.03 15.22 -2.80
N SER A 248 24.88 15.80 -1.94
CA SER A 248 26.25 16.17 -2.30
C SER A 248 27.07 14.93 -2.68
N THR A 249 27.90 15.04 -3.71
CA THR A 249 28.69 13.90 -4.22
C THR A 249 29.67 13.30 -3.21
N ASN A 250 29.99 14.03 -2.14
CA ASN A 250 30.92 13.60 -1.09
C ASN A 250 30.27 12.71 -0.01
N ASP A 251 28.94 12.67 0.05
CA ASP A 251 28.18 11.93 1.08
C ASP A 251 27.52 10.65 0.51
N ILE A 252 27.86 10.27 -0.72
CA ILE A 252 27.30 9.10 -1.42
C ILE A 252 27.92 7.81 -0.86
N THR A 253 27.09 6.92 -0.32
CA THR A 253 27.44 5.52 -0.13
C THR A 253 27.09 4.70 -1.40
N PRO A 254 27.75 3.57 -1.67
CA PRO A 254 27.47 2.73 -2.86
C PRO A 254 26.04 2.21 -2.95
N GLU A 255 25.25 2.33 -1.88
CA GLU A 255 23.86 1.86 -1.77
C GLU A 255 22.82 2.97 -1.98
N ASP A 256 23.26 4.23 -2.11
CA ASP A 256 22.35 5.38 -2.25
C ASP A 256 21.77 5.48 -3.66
N THR A 257 20.44 5.51 -3.74
CA THR A 257 19.66 5.67 -4.98
C THR A 257 19.16 7.10 -5.20
N ALA A 258 19.55 8.04 -4.32
CA ALA A 258 19.14 9.43 -4.38
C ALA A 258 19.74 10.16 -5.60
N ALA A 259 19.07 11.23 -6.05
CA ALA A 259 19.63 12.10 -7.06
C ALA A 259 20.96 12.68 -6.55
N THR A 260 22.00 12.69 -7.39
CA THR A 260 23.22 13.44 -7.12
C THR A 260 23.01 14.91 -7.49
N PHE A 261 23.86 15.79 -6.98
CA PHE A 261 23.90 17.19 -7.42
C PHE A 261 23.95 17.32 -8.97
N ASP A 262 24.70 16.44 -9.65
CA ASP A 262 24.82 16.39 -11.11
C ASP A 262 23.58 15.85 -11.82
N SER A 263 22.74 15.08 -11.12
CA SER A 263 21.50 14.49 -11.65
C SER A 263 20.23 15.18 -11.17
N ASN A 264 20.33 16.39 -10.57
CA ASN A 264 19.23 17.24 -10.09
C ASN A 264 18.35 17.75 -11.26
N PRO A 265 17.29 17.02 -11.66
CA PRO A 265 16.61 17.26 -12.93
C PRO A 265 15.65 18.46 -12.86
N HIS A 266 15.24 18.81 -11.64
CA HIS A 266 14.34 19.92 -11.35
C HIS A 266 15.08 21.17 -10.88
N GLN A 267 16.41 21.15 -10.85
CA GLN A 267 17.25 22.29 -10.44
C GLN A 267 16.87 22.84 -9.06
N PHE A 268 16.62 21.94 -8.10
CA PHE A 268 16.34 22.31 -6.72
C PHE A 268 17.54 23.00 -6.11
N SER A 269 17.37 24.26 -5.72
CA SER A 269 18.38 25.04 -5.00
C SER A 269 18.20 24.99 -3.49
N ILE A 270 17.00 24.58 -3.04
CA ILE A 270 16.62 24.47 -1.63
C ILE A 270 15.85 23.15 -1.45
N CYS A 271 16.26 22.35 -0.47
CA CYS A 271 15.54 21.18 0.01
C CYS A 271 15.15 21.39 1.47
N ILE A 272 13.88 21.19 1.79
CA ILE A 272 13.33 21.26 3.14
C ILE A 272 12.87 19.85 3.52
N GLU A 273 13.59 19.19 4.42
CA GLU A 273 13.25 17.86 4.92
C GLU A 273 12.31 17.98 6.13
N CYS A 274 11.14 17.34 6.03
CA CYS A 274 10.16 17.24 7.09
C CYS A 274 10.31 15.88 7.78
N HIS A 275 10.65 15.87 9.07
CA HIS A 275 10.76 14.65 9.87
C HIS A 275 10.55 14.95 11.36
N ASP A 276 10.25 13.93 12.17
CA ASP A 276 9.94 14.10 13.61
C ASP A 276 11.07 14.71 14.46
N LEU A 277 12.33 14.62 14.01
CA LEU A 277 13.49 15.21 14.70
C LEU A 277 13.92 16.58 14.13
N GLY A 278 13.25 17.06 13.07
CA GLY A 278 13.69 18.23 12.31
C GLY A 278 13.38 19.52 13.05
N GLU A 279 14.35 20.42 13.20
CA GLU A 279 14.10 21.71 13.85
C GLU A 279 13.73 22.79 12.82
N ILE A 280 12.61 23.49 13.05
CA ILE A 280 12.25 24.62 12.20
C ILE A 280 13.38 25.68 12.18
N PRO A 281 13.80 26.18 10.99
CA PRO A 281 15.06 26.90 10.88
C PRO A 281 15.05 28.19 11.69
N ALA A 282 16.16 28.46 12.38
CA ALA A 282 16.33 29.71 13.10
C ALA A 282 16.43 30.91 12.13
N PRO A 283 16.03 32.12 12.54
CA PRO A 283 16.14 33.31 11.70
C PRO A 283 17.55 33.55 11.13
N SER A 284 18.59 33.22 11.91
CA SER A 284 19.99 33.32 11.48
C SER A 284 20.34 32.35 10.35
N VAL A 285 19.78 31.14 10.36
CA VAL A 285 19.98 30.13 9.30
C VAL A 285 19.32 30.60 8.01
N LEU A 286 18.09 31.11 8.09
CA LEU A 286 17.37 31.67 6.94
C LEU A 286 18.07 32.91 6.36
N MET A 287 18.65 33.76 7.21
CA MET A 287 19.44 34.91 6.78
C MET A 287 20.69 34.47 6.00
N LEU A 288 21.44 33.51 6.53
CA LEU A 288 22.62 32.97 5.87
C LEU A 288 22.27 32.34 4.51
N ALA A 289 21.23 31.49 4.48
CA ALA A 289 20.73 30.90 3.24
C ALA A 289 20.33 31.97 2.20
N ARG A 290 19.68 33.04 2.65
CA ARG A 290 19.27 34.16 1.81
C ARG A 290 20.47 34.91 1.24
N GLU A 291 21.50 35.17 2.04
CA GLU A 291 22.74 35.82 1.59
C GLU A 291 23.41 34.98 0.50
N THR A 292 23.62 33.69 0.76
CA THR A 292 24.23 32.74 -0.19
C THR A 292 23.47 32.67 -1.52
N LEU A 293 22.13 32.60 -1.48
CA LEU A 293 21.32 32.43 -2.70
C LEU A 293 21.09 33.74 -3.47
N ASN A 294 21.04 34.89 -2.78
CA ASN A 294 20.76 36.18 -3.41
C ASN A 294 21.98 36.83 -4.06
N GLU A 295 23.20 36.39 -3.74
CA GLU A 295 24.43 36.77 -4.47
C GLU A 295 24.49 36.19 -5.88
N LEU A 296 23.78 35.08 -6.10
CA LEU A 296 23.70 34.41 -7.39
C LEU A 296 22.72 35.13 -8.33
N LYS A 297 22.99 35.08 -9.63
CA LYS A 297 22.03 35.56 -10.64
C LYS A 297 20.74 34.75 -10.56
N ASP A 298 19.60 35.38 -10.90
CA ASP A 298 18.30 34.70 -10.97
C ASP A 298 18.40 33.40 -11.80
N GLY A 299 17.98 32.28 -11.20
CA GLY A 299 18.07 30.95 -11.81
C GLY A 299 19.45 30.28 -11.82
N ALA A 300 20.54 30.93 -11.38
CA ALA A 300 21.87 30.32 -11.36
C ALA A 300 22.07 29.39 -10.15
N MET A 301 22.33 28.10 -10.35
CA MET A 301 22.46 27.12 -9.27
C MET A 301 23.55 27.48 -8.24
N PRO A 302 23.30 27.29 -6.94
CA PRO A 302 24.35 27.43 -5.93
C PRO A 302 25.39 26.30 -6.07
N SER A 303 26.57 26.48 -5.50
CA SER A 303 27.61 25.43 -5.50
C SER A 303 27.23 24.22 -4.63
N GLU A 304 26.39 24.45 -3.62
CA GLU A 304 25.83 23.45 -2.73
C GLU A 304 24.34 23.74 -2.52
N ILE A 305 23.53 22.70 -2.38
CA ILE A 305 22.09 22.86 -2.13
C ILE A 305 21.89 23.34 -0.69
N VAL A 306 20.96 24.27 -0.50
CA VAL A 306 20.56 24.69 0.84
C VAL A 306 19.62 23.62 1.41
N HIS A 307 20.08 22.88 2.42
CA HIS A 307 19.27 21.94 3.18
C HIS A 307 18.74 22.62 4.45
N LEU A 308 17.44 22.49 4.69
CA LEU A 308 16.75 22.98 5.87
C LEU A 308 15.87 21.86 6.42
N ASP A 309 15.60 21.90 7.72
CA ASP A 309 14.73 20.93 8.36
C ASP A 309 13.42 21.58 8.83
N MET A 310 12.40 20.76 9.01
CA MET A 310 11.11 21.15 9.56
C MET A 310 10.52 19.96 10.34
N TYR A 311 9.83 20.25 11.44
CA TYR A 311 9.09 19.22 12.16
C TYR A 311 7.99 18.62 11.28
N GLY A 312 7.95 17.29 11.23
CA GLY A 312 6.97 16.53 10.45
C GLY A 312 5.57 16.50 11.04
N THR A 313 5.43 15.96 12.26
CA THR A 313 4.14 15.75 12.93
C THR A 313 4.20 16.10 14.41
N GLY A 314 3.05 16.30 15.05
CA GLY A 314 2.99 16.40 16.52
C GLY A 314 3.48 17.75 17.05
N MET A 315 2.56 18.68 17.17
CA MET A 315 2.86 20.10 17.38
C MET A 315 2.75 20.54 18.85
N PRO A 316 3.30 21.71 19.20
CA PRO A 316 3.62 22.02 20.58
C PRO A 316 2.40 22.06 21.52
N ALA A 317 2.53 21.39 22.67
CA ALA A 317 1.46 21.23 23.64
C ALA A 317 1.03 22.55 24.32
N THR A 318 1.89 23.57 24.30
CA THR A 318 1.64 24.85 24.98
C THR A 318 1.43 26.00 24.00
N LYS A 319 0.73 27.04 24.47
CA LYS A 319 0.51 28.26 23.70
C LYS A 319 1.83 28.93 23.30
N THR A 320 2.78 29.04 24.23
CA THR A 320 4.07 29.72 24.03
C THR A 320 4.92 29.03 22.96
N ASP A 321 4.95 27.70 23.00
CA ASP A 321 5.72 26.92 22.03
C ASP A 321 5.09 27.04 20.64
N PHE A 322 3.75 27.03 20.55
CA PHE A 322 3.06 27.28 19.29
C PHE A 322 3.35 28.68 18.76
N ASP A 323 3.30 29.73 19.59
CA ASP A 323 3.54 31.10 19.15
C ASP A 323 4.98 31.26 18.61
N THR A 324 5.95 30.59 19.26
CA THR A 324 7.35 30.54 18.81
C THR A 324 7.49 29.79 17.48
N PHE A 325 6.84 28.63 17.37
CA PHE A 325 6.79 27.86 16.14
C PHE A 325 6.19 28.69 14.99
N TYR A 326 5.04 29.31 15.23
CA TYR A 326 4.31 30.06 14.20
C TYR A 326 5.15 31.23 13.69
N ALA A 327 5.82 31.97 14.58
CA ALA A 327 6.72 33.04 14.19
C ALA A 327 7.86 32.55 13.28
N ARG A 328 8.43 31.37 13.55
CA ARG A 328 9.46 30.76 12.70
C ARG A 328 8.88 30.24 11.38
N LEU A 329 7.66 29.69 11.39
CA LEU A 329 6.96 29.24 10.18
C LEU A 329 6.72 30.40 9.21
N VAL A 330 6.23 31.54 9.71
CA VAL A 330 6.03 32.74 8.86
C VAL A 330 7.36 33.20 8.24
N GLN A 331 8.46 33.20 9.00
CA GLN A 331 9.78 33.55 8.46
C GLN A 331 10.24 32.58 7.36
N LEU A 332 10.01 31.28 7.54
CA LEU A 332 10.30 30.26 6.52
C LEU A 332 9.45 30.49 5.26
N LEU A 333 8.14 30.73 5.41
CA LEU A 333 7.24 31.01 4.29
C LEU A 333 7.64 32.28 3.52
N MET A 334 8.00 33.35 4.22
CA MET A 334 8.53 34.59 3.61
C MET A 334 9.86 34.36 2.88
N PHE A 335 10.74 33.53 3.44
CA PHE A 335 11.97 33.11 2.77
C PHE A 335 11.66 32.35 1.48
N MET A 336 10.79 31.34 1.54
CA MET A 336 10.37 30.57 0.37
C MET A 336 9.78 31.48 -0.71
N GLU A 337 8.93 32.45 -0.35
CA GLU A 337 8.34 33.39 -1.31
C GLU A 337 9.38 34.30 -1.99
N ASP A 338 10.36 34.84 -1.25
CA ASP A 338 11.47 35.61 -1.83
C ASP A 338 12.25 34.77 -2.85
N GLN A 339 12.53 33.51 -2.53
CA GLN A 339 13.30 32.62 -3.39
C GLN A 339 12.51 32.19 -4.64
N VAL A 340 11.22 31.86 -4.49
CA VAL A 340 10.33 31.58 -5.64
C VAL A 340 10.24 32.77 -6.59
N ASN A 341 10.12 34.00 -6.05
CA ASN A 341 10.08 35.23 -6.87
C ASN A 341 11.40 35.50 -7.62
N ARG A 342 12.50 34.82 -7.25
CA ARG A 342 13.81 34.83 -7.92
C ARG A 342 14.01 33.62 -8.85
N ASN A 343 12.91 32.91 -9.18
CA ASN A 343 12.88 31.71 -10.02
C ASN A 343 13.67 30.53 -9.44
N ARG A 344 13.76 30.42 -8.11
CA ARG A 344 14.34 29.26 -7.43
C ARG A 344 13.34 28.11 -7.33
N GLN A 345 13.85 26.89 -7.41
CA GLN A 345 13.06 25.68 -7.19
C GLN A 345 13.31 25.18 -5.76
N ILE A 346 12.23 24.98 -5.02
CA ILE A 346 12.22 24.50 -3.65
C ILE A 346 11.56 23.12 -3.63
N LEU A 347 12.23 22.15 -3.02
CA LEU A 347 11.65 20.84 -2.72
C LEU A 347 11.32 20.77 -1.23
N ILE A 348 10.06 20.45 -0.89
CA ILE A 348 9.65 20.01 0.43
C ILE A 348 9.56 18.48 0.39
N HIS A 349 10.28 17.75 1.23
CA HIS A 349 10.23 16.29 1.20
C HIS A 349 10.19 15.67 2.59
N CYS A 350 9.81 14.40 2.64
CA CYS A 350 9.95 13.52 3.80
C CYS A 350 10.23 12.10 3.30
N SER A 351 10.49 11.16 4.20
CA SER A 351 10.90 9.79 3.83
C SER A 351 9.97 9.15 2.80
N ASP A 352 8.65 9.22 3.02
CA ASP A 352 7.63 8.69 2.12
C ASP A 352 7.09 9.72 1.10
N GLY A 353 7.47 10.98 1.24
CA GLY A 353 7.02 12.13 0.46
C GLY A 353 5.54 12.50 0.58
N TYR A 354 4.87 12.09 1.65
CA TYR A 354 3.41 12.16 1.75
C TYR A 354 2.87 12.45 3.16
N THR A 355 3.48 11.90 4.22
CA THR A 355 2.98 12.06 5.61
C THR A 355 3.47 13.37 6.25
N GLU A 356 4.75 13.41 6.63
CA GLU A 356 5.36 14.48 7.44
C GLU A 356 5.44 15.84 6.72
N SER A 357 5.45 15.86 5.39
CA SER A 357 5.55 17.11 4.61
C SER A 357 4.24 17.91 4.54
N SER A 358 3.10 17.31 4.86
CA SER A 358 1.78 17.88 4.55
C SER A 358 1.49 19.18 5.31
N THR A 359 1.97 19.32 6.55
CA THR A 359 1.75 20.52 7.36
C THR A 359 2.40 21.74 6.72
N LEU A 360 3.65 21.63 6.27
CA LEU A 360 4.36 22.73 5.59
C LEU A 360 3.76 23.02 4.21
N VAL A 361 3.45 21.97 3.44
CA VAL A 361 2.87 22.11 2.10
C VAL A 361 1.52 22.83 2.14
N LEU A 362 0.62 22.44 3.05
CA LEU A 362 -0.68 23.10 3.22
C LEU A 362 -0.53 24.53 3.73
N SER A 363 0.39 24.77 4.67
CA SER A 363 0.70 26.11 5.17
C SER A 363 1.18 27.03 4.05
N TRP A 364 2.05 26.53 3.16
CA TRP A 364 2.52 27.24 1.99
C TRP A 364 1.39 27.57 1.00
N ILE A 365 0.50 26.61 0.72
CA ILE A 365 -0.65 26.84 -0.18
C ILE A 365 -1.56 27.93 0.37
N MET A 366 -1.93 27.85 1.66
CA MET A 366 -2.76 28.86 2.32
C MET A 366 -2.07 30.24 2.27
N TYR A 367 -0.77 30.29 2.58
CA TYR A 367 0.02 31.53 2.57
C TYR A 367 0.11 32.18 1.18
N ARG A 368 0.48 31.38 0.17
CA ARG A 368 0.79 31.89 -1.18
C ARG A 368 -0.44 32.16 -2.03
N LEU A 369 -1.45 31.28 -1.94
CA LEU A 369 -2.67 31.39 -2.75
C LEU A 369 -3.82 32.11 -2.01
N LYS A 370 -3.63 32.43 -0.72
CA LYS A 370 -4.65 33.05 0.15
C LYS A 370 -5.94 32.21 0.21
N LEU A 371 -5.78 30.89 0.16
CA LEU A 371 -6.87 29.92 0.31
C LEU A 371 -7.10 29.62 1.78
N SER A 372 -8.36 29.32 2.13
CA SER A 372 -8.71 28.69 3.40
C SER A 372 -8.12 27.28 3.50
N LEU A 373 -8.08 26.71 4.71
CA LEU A 373 -7.60 25.35 4.91
C LEU A 373 -8.43 24.31 4.11
N PRO A 374 -9.78 24.34 4.13
CA PRO A 374 -10.59 23.47 3.27
C PRO A 374 -10.25 23.57 1.77
N GLU A 375 -10.06 24.79 1.27
CA GLU A 375 -9.72 25.01 -0.14
C GLU A 375 -8.31 24.52 -0.48
N ALA A 376 -7.34 24.73 0.42
CA ALA A 376 -5.98 24.21 0.27
C ALA A 376 -5.96 22.67 0.22
N TYR A 377 -6.77 22.02 1.04
CA TYR A 377 -6.97 20.56 1.01
C TYR A 377 -7.46 20.08 -0.36
N LEU A 378 -8.53 20.71 -0.89
CA LEU A 378 -9.09 20.33 -2.19
C LEU A 378 -8.11 20.63 -3.33
N TYR A 379 -7.45 21.79 -3.28
CA TYR A 379 -6.41 22.19 -4.23
C TYR A 379 -5.28 21.16 -4.31
N LEU A 380 -4.79 20.71 -3.16
CA LEU A 380 -3.70 19.73 -3.09
C LEU A 380 -4.17 18.35 -3.54
N GLN A 381 -5.36 17.92 -3.11
CA GLN A 381 -5.95 16.60 -3.42
C GLN A 381 -6.12 16.34 -4.92
N GLU A 382 -6.41 17.38 -5.70
CA GLU A 382 -6.52 17.29 -7.16
C GLU A 382 -5.17 16.99 -7.82
N ARG A 383 -4.08 17.49 -7.24
CA ARG A 383 -2.72 17.46 -7.81
C ARG A 383 -1.91 16.25 -7.34
N ARG A 384 -2.00 15.91 -6.07
CA ARG A 384 -1.27 14.77 -5.47
C ARG A 384 -1.97 14.24 -4.23
N SER A 385 -1.57 13.04 -3.83
CA SER A 385 -1.94 12.48 -2.53
C SER A 385 -1.15 13.18 -1.42
N PHE A 386 -1.79 13.35 -0.26
CA PHE A 386 -1.17 13.85 0.98
C PHE A 386 -1.91 13.26 2.20
N PHE A 387 -1.28 13.30 3.38
CA PHE A 387 -1.90 12.87 4.63
C PHE A 387 -1.82 13.95 5.68
N VAL A 388 -2.87 14.09 6.47
CA VAL A 388 -2.79 14.89 7.68
C VAL A 388 -3.26 14.02 8.83
N TYR A 389 -2.41 13.91 9.85
CA TYR A 389 -2.77 13.21 11.07
C TYR A 389 -3.85 13.99 11.82
N ALA A 390 -4.71 13.28 12.56
CA ALA A 390 -5.74 13.91 13.37
C ALA A 390 -5.17 14.95 14.36
N ALA A 391 -3.93 14.74 14.83
CA ALA A 391 -3.21 15.63 15.72
C ALA A 391 -2.74 16.94 15.06
N ASP A 392 -2.53 16.95 13.74
CA ASP A 392 -2.04 18.12 13.01
C ASP A 392 -3.19 19.04 12.55
N LEU A 393 -4.41 18.51 12.45
CA LEU A 393 -5.57 19.29 12.01
C LEU A 393 -5.86 20.53 12.90
N PRO A 394 -5.84 20.46 14.25
CA PRO A 394 -5.98 21.65 15.09
C PRO A 394 -4.89 22.70 14.86
N VAL A 395 -3.67 22.27 14.52
CA VAL A 395 -2.51 23.13 14.27
C VAL A 395 -2.74 23.91 12.99
N LEU A 396 -3.08 23.21 11.91
CA LEU A 396 -3.36 23.81 10.60
C LEU A 396 -4.51 24.83 10.69
N ARG A 397 -5.56 24.54 11.47
CA ARG A 397 -6.64 25.51 11.71
C ARG A 397 -6.14 26.76 12.44
N ARG A 398 -5.26 26.62 13.42
CA ARG A 398 -4.67 27.77 14.12
C ARG A 398 -3.72 28.56 13.21
N ILE A 399 -2.97 27.90 12.34
CA ILE A 399 -2.15 28.55 11.30
C ILE A 399 -3.04 29.36 10.36
N GLU A 400 -4.13 28.79 9.84
CA GLU A 400 -5.07 29.49 8.97
C GLU A 400 -5.61 30.77 9.61
N GLN A 401 -6.07 30.71 10.87
CA GLN A 401 -6.59 31.86 11.59
C GLN A 401 -5.56 33.00 11.67
N LEU A 402 -4.32 32.68 12.03
CA LEU A 402 -3.27 33.68 12.17
C LEU A 402 -2.80 34.23 10.82
N LEU A 403 -2.81 33.42 9.76
CA LEU A 403 -2.51 33.87 8.40
C LEU A 403 -3.58 34.83 7.85
N LYS A 404 -4.85 34.69 8.26
CA LYS A 404 -5.94 35.63 7.92
C LYS A 404 -5.79 36.98 8.63
N ASP A 405 -5.25 36.96 9.86
CA ASP A 405 -5.09 38.16 10.70
C ASP A 405 -3.83 38.98 10.37
N GLU A 406 -2.91 38.47 9.54
CA GLU A 406 -1.74 39.25 9.12
C GLU A 406 -2.14 40.43 8.23
N PRO A 407 -1.73 41.67 8.56
CA PRO A 407 -2.04 42.83 7.74
C PRO A 407 -1.39 42.67 6.35
N ALA A 408 -2.16 42.91 5.29
CA ALA A 408 -1.62 42.93 3.93
C ALA A 408 -0.40 43.86 3.87
N GLU A 409 0.77 43.33 3.52
CA GLU A 409 1.98 44.15 3.45
C GLU A 409 1.78 45.34 2.49
N PRO A 410 2.22 46.55 2.86
CA PRO A 410 2.28 47.66 1.93
C PRO A 410 3.29 47.32 0.83
N VAL A 411 2.79 47.14 -0.40
CA VAL A 411 3.59 46.90 -1.61
C VAL A 411 4.80 47.84 -1.64
N PRO A 412 6.05 47.33 -1.62
CA PRO A 412 7.24 48.15 -1.82
C PRO A 412 7.13 48.81 -3.20
N LYS A 413 7.21 50.15 -3.26
CA LYS A 413 7.23 50.93 -4.51
C LYS A 413 8.45 50.57 -5.35
N ARG A 414 8.42 49.45 -6.08
CA ARG A 414 9.35 49.17 -7.17
C ARG A 414 8.93 50.00 -8.38
N ARG A 415 9.90 50.69 -8.98
CA ARG A 415 9.75 51.47 -10.23
C ARG A 415 9.04 50.59 -11.28
N ARG A 416 7.89 51.05 -11.76
CA ARG A 416 7.13 50.45 -12.87
C ARG A 416 8.06 50.30 -14.08
N SER A 417 8.26 49.06 -14.54
CA SER A 417 8.60 48.79 -15.93
C SER A 417 7.29 48.54 -16.69
N GLU A 418 7.13 49.27 -17.79
CA GLU A 418 5.99 49.20 -18.71
C GLU A 418 5.97 47.85 -19.44
N ALA A 419 5.37 46.82 -18.82
CA ALA A 419 5.09 45.56 -19.52
C ALA A 419 3.82 44.84 -19.02
N TYR A 420 3.13 45.37 -18.01
CA TYR A 420 2.04 44.68 -17.32
C TYR A 420 0.68 45.40 -17.38
N GLU A 421 0.41 46.18 -18.44
CA GLU A 421 -0.85 46.92 -18.61
C GLU A 421 -1.83 46.32 -19.64
N ASN A 422 -1.52 45.19 -20.29
CA ASN A 422 -2.37 44.63 -21.35
C ASN A 422 -3.32 43.49 -20.94
N MET A 423 -3.66 43.32 -19.65
CA MET A 423 -4.56 42.23 -19.26
C MET A 423 -5.69 42.59 -18.27
N ARG A 424 -6.04 43.87 -18.10
CA ARG A 424 -7.26 44.24 -17.36
C ARG A 424 -7.94 45.48 -17.96
N HIS A 425 -8.78 45.27 -18.97
CA HIS A 425 -9.89 46.15 -19.26
C HIS A 425 -11.18 45.34 -19.25
N LEU A 426 -12.06 45.65 -18.29
CA LEU A 426 -13.53 45.60 -18.28
C LEU A 426 -13.94 46.04 -16.85
N SER A 427 -14.12 47.35 -16.63
CA SER A 427 -15.41 48.02 -16.32
C SER A 427 -16.02 47.59 -14.97
N ILE A 428 -16.29 48.47 -13.99
CA ILE A 428 -17.33 49.52 -13.95
C ILE A 428 -17.05 50.51 -12.78
N GLU A 429 -17.70 51.67 -12.88
CA GLU A 429 -17.55 53.02 -12.32
C GLU A 429 -17.72 53.28 -10.80
N ASP A 430 -17.31 54.51 -10.46
CA ASP A 430 -17.26 55.28 -9.21
C ASP A 430 -18.53 55.40 -8.35
N SER A 431 -18.34 55.58 -7.02
CA SER A 431 -18.88 56.76 -6.30
C SER A 431 -18.35 56.96 -4.86
N SER A 432 -17.68 58.11 -4.66
CA SER A 432 -17.72 59.09 -3.55
C SER A 432 -17.40 58.74 -2.07
N SER A 433 -16.19 59.17 -1.67
CA SER A 433 -15.75 59.94 -0.47
C SER A 433 -16.67 60.17 0.76
N HIS A 434 -16.10 59.97 1.97
CA HIS A 434 -16.03 60.99 3.05
C HIS A 434 -14.94 60.66 4.11
N SER A 435 -14.12 61.65 4.43
CA SER A 435 -13.09 61.72 5.49
C SER A 435 -13.71 62.13 6.84
N THR A 436 -13.31 61.66 8.03
CA THR A 436 -12.16 62.02 8.92
C THR A 436 -12.54 61.56 10.38
N PRO A 437 -11.75 61.74 11.47
CA PRO A 437 -10.41 61.27 11.86
C PRO A 437 -10.43 60.27 13.05
N CYS A 438 -9.23 59.73 13.35
CA CYS A 438 -8.87 58.90 14.52
C CYS A 438 -9.44 59.35 15.87
N THR A 439 -9.86 58.37 16.68
CA THR A 439 -9.87 58.47 18.14
C THR A 439 -9.22 57.21 18.72
N VAL A 440 -8.10 57.41 19.41
CA VAL A 440 -7.40 56.40 20.21
C VAL A 440 -8.28 56.05 21.40
N VAL A 441 -8.72 54.79 21.50
CA VAL A 441 -9.27 54.24 22.75
C VAL A 441 -8.55 52.92 23.03
N THR A 442 -7.63 53.02 23.99
CA THR A 442 -7.10 51.92 24.79
C THR A 442 -8.24 51.15 25.45
N GLY A 443 -8.36 49.86 25.15
CA GLY A 443 -9.34 48.98 25.78
C GLY A 443 -9.01 47.53 25.47
N GLN A 444 -8.66 46.79 26.52
CA GLN A 444 -8.37 45.36 26.51
C GLN A 444 -9.44 44.56 25.75
N CYS A 445 -9.02 43.76 24.77
CA CYS A 445 -9.81 42.64 24.30
C CYS A 445 -8.89 41.41 24.25
N VAL A 446 -8.84 40.69 25.38
CA VAL A 446 -8.38 39.30 25.36
C VAL A 446 -9.52 38.50 24.71
N GLN A 447 -9.53 38.44 23.38
CA GLN A 447 -10.38 37.49 22.68
C GLN A 447 -9.81 36.10 22.92
N LYS A 448 -10.58 35.25 23.59
CA LYS A 448 -10.38 33.80 23.53
C LYS A 448 -10.46 33.42 22.05
N THR A 449 -9.33 33.10 21.43
CA THR A 449 -9.28 32.47 20.10
C THR A 449 -10.11 31.20 20.16
N GLN A 450 -11.34 31.27 19.67
CA GLN A 450 -12.18 30.09 19.54
C GLN A 450 -11.61 29.29 18.37
N LEU A 451 -11.07 28.09 18.67
CA LEU A 451 -10.76 27.05 17.68
C LEU A 451 -12.03 26.49 16.99
N SER A 452 -13.20 27.02 17.34
CA SER A 452 -14.49 26.69 16.75
C SER A 452 -14.66 27.43 15.42
N PRO A 453 -15.17 26.77 14.37
CA PRO A 453 -15.41 27.43 13.09
C PRO A 453 -16.48 28.52 13.22
N THR A 454 -16.36 29.54 12.38
CA THR A 454 -17.41 30.56 12.22
C THR A 454 -18.67 29.95 11.57
N PRO A 455 -19.85 30.57 11.73
CA PRO A 455 -21.07 30.12 11.06
C PRO A 455 -20.96 30.10 9.53
N GLU A 456 -20.19 31.02 8.95
CA GLU A 456 -19.93 31.10 7.51
C GLU A 456 -19.05 29.93 7.04
N GLU A 457 -17.95 29.63 7.75
CA GLU A 457 -17.09 28.49 7.46
C GLU A 457 -17.82 27.14 7.57
N LEU A 458 -18.74 27.01 8.54
CA LEU A 458 -19.60 25.84 8.68
C LEU A 458 -20.58 25.68 7.51
N GLN A 459 -20.99 26.79 6.89
CA GLN A 459 -21.90 26.76 5.74
C GLN A 459 -21.16 26.44 4.44
N GLU A 460 -19.97 26.99 4.24
CA GLU A 460 -19.18 26.79 3.02
C GLU A 460 -18.46 25.44 2.99
N HIS A 461 -17.93 25.00 4.14
CA HIS A 461 -17.12 23.79 4.25
C HIS A 461 -17.54 22.87 5.40
N PRO A 462 -18.83 22.46 5.48
CA PRO A 462 -19.35 21.61 6.55
C PRO A 462 -18.62 20.26 6.68
N TRP A 463 -18.00 19.79 5.59
CA TRP A 463 -17.29 18.52 5.53
C TRP A 463 -16.05 18.48 6.41
N MET A 464 -15.29 19.58 6.51
CA MET A 464 -14.02 19.63 7.27
C MET A 464 -14.27 19.70 8.77
N PHE A 465 -15.38 20.32 9.18
CA PHE A 465 -15.75 20.50 10.58
C PHE A 465 -16.68 19.39 11.09
N SER A 466 -17.01 18.43 10.24
CA SER A 466 -17.72 17.21 10.64
C SER A 466 -16.92 16.45 11.69
N PRO A 467 -17.54 15.94 12.77
CA PRO A 467 -16.87 15.10 13.76
C PRO A 467 -16.38 13.76 13.17
N ARG A 468 -16.77 13.45 11.92
CA ARG A 468 -16.34 12.26 11.19
C ARG A 468 -15.06 12.49 10.37
N PHE A 469 -14.59 13.74 10.29
CA PHE A 469 -13.38 14.09 9.56
C PHE A 469 -12.20 14.22 10.51
N GLU A 470 -11.31 13.23 10.49
CA GLU A 470 -10.13 13.12 11.36
C GLU A 470 -8.85 13.58 10.66
N GLY A 471 -8.97 14.48 9.67
CA GLY A 471 -7.83 15.09 8.99
C GLY A 471 -7.49 14.48 7.63
N SER A 472 -7.94 13.26 7.30
CA SER A 472 -7.62 12.61 6.04
C SER A 472 -8.82 12.34 5.13
N PHE A 473 -8.60 12.51 3.83
CA PHE A 473 -9.52 12.06 2.79
C PHE A 473 -9.43 10.54 2.59
N PRO A 474 -10.45 9.89 1.97
CA PRO A 474 -10.26 8.56 1.43
C PRO A 474 -9.08 8.52 0.46
N SER A 475 -8.35 7.40 0.46
CA SER A 475 -7.18 7.20 -0.40
C SER A 475 -7.58 7.24 -1.87
N ARG A 476 -7.00 8.15 -2.65
CA ARG A 476 -7.20 8.21 -4.11
C ARG A 476 -6.34 7.13 -4.76
N ILE A 477 -6.99 6.07 -5.25
CA ILE A 477 -6.31 4.91 -5.86
C ILE A 477 -6.08 5.15 -7.35
N LEU A 478 -7.10 5.66 -8.03
CA LEU A 478 -7.05 6.13 -9.42
C LEU A 478 -7.67 7.52 -9.49
N PRO A 479 -7.50 8.29 -10.58
CA PRO A 479 -8.03 9.64 -10.68
C PRO A 479 -9.52 9.79 -10.33
N PHE A 480 -10.31 8.74 -10.56
CA PHE A 480 -11.76 8.65 -10.34
C PHE A 480 -12.16 7.63 -9.26
N LEU A 481 -11.21 6.93 -8.61
CA LEU A 481 -11.50 5.84 -7.67
C LEU A 481 -10.85 6.07 -6.32
N TYR A 482 -11.68 6.02 -5.29
CA TYR A 482 -11.29 6.21 -3.90
C TYR A 482 -11.54 4.95 -3.07
N LEU A 483 -10.65 4.67 -2.12
CA LEU A 483 -10.78 3.62 -1.13
C LEU A 483 -10.90 4.25 0.26
N GLY A 484 -11.96 3.91 1.00
CA GLY A 484 -12.25 4.51 2.30
C GLY A 484 -12.80 3.55 3.35
N ASN A 485 -13.22 4.15 4.45
CA ASN A 485 -13.85 3.51 5.59
C ASN A 485 -15.29 4.04 5.76
N LEU A 486 -15.99 3.62 6.82
CA LEU A 486 -17.36 4.04 7.09
C LEU A 486 -17.48 5.53 7.45
N ASN A 487 -16.48 6.12 8.13
CA ASN A 487 -16.47 7.55 8.43
C ASN A 487 -16.45 8.39 7.15
N HIS A 488 -15.65 7.99 6.16
CA HIS A 488 -15.63 8.64 4.85
C HIS A 488 -16.98 8.53 4.14
N ALA A 489 -17.54 7.32 4.08
CA ALA A 489 -18.79 7.07 3.37
C ALA A 489 -20.02 7.76 3.98
N THR A 490 -19.95 8.06 5.28
CA THR A 490 -21.03 8.73 6.02
C THR A 490 -20.86 10.27 6.05
N ASN A 491 -19.81 10.83 5.45
CA ASN A 491 -19.60 12.27 5.33
C ASN A 491 -20.02 12.77 3.94
N ALA A 492 -21.33 12.94 3.72
CA ALA A 492 -21.92 13.30 2.43
C ALA A 492 -21.32 14.58 1.81
N GLU A 493 -21.07 15.59 2.63
CA GLU A 493 -20.52 16.86 2.15
C GLU A 493 -19.07 16.71 1.68
N MET A 494 -18.28 15.86 2.33
CA MET A 494 -16.92 15.53 1.86
C MET A 494 -16.97 14.80 0.53
N LEU A 495 -17.89 13.85 0.37
CA LEU A 495 -18.05 13.11 -0.89
C LEU A 495 -18.39 14.07 -2.03
N LYS A 496 -19.31 15.03 -1.81
CA LYS A 496 -19.63 16.07 -2.81
C LYS A 496 -18.42 16.94 -3.13
N ALA A 497 -17.66 17.38 -2.12
CA ALA A 497 -16.46 18.20 -2.30
C ALA A 497 -15.37 17.48 -3.11
N LEU A 498 -15.30 16.14 -3.01
CA LEU A 498 -14.41 15.29 -3.80
C LEU A 498 -15.01 14.83 -5.14
N HIS A 499 -16.16 15.38 -5.55
CA HIS A 499 -16.90 14.98 -6.75
C HIS A 499 -17.24 13.48 -6.82
N ILE A 500 -17.40 12.85 -5.65
CA ILE A 500 -17.84 11.47 -5.53
C ILE A 500 -19.36 11.42 -5.63
N THR A 501 -19.85 10.71 -6.63
CA THR A 501 -21.29 10.53 -6.89
C THR A 501 -21.71 9.06 -6.78
N HIS A 502 -20.75 8.13 -6.85
CA HIS A 502 -20.99 6.69 -6.78
C HIS A 502 -20.35 6.12 -5.51
N VAL A 503 -21.10 5.30 -4.75
CA VAL A 503 -20.60 4.70 -3.51
C VAL A 503 -20.87 3.19 -3.51
N VAL A 504 -19.81 2.40 -3.43
CA VAL A 504 -19.84 0.95 -3.24
C VAL A 504 -19.67 0.63 -1.76
N SER A 505 -20.75 0.17 -1.15
CA SER A 505 -20.83 -0.26 0.24
C SER A 505 -20.59 -1.77 0.34
N VAL A 506 -19.45 -2.20 0.89
CA VAL A 506 -19.06 -3.61 0.96
C VAL A 506 -19.34 -4.20 2.33
N GLY A 507 -20.47 -4.91 2.46
CA GLY A 507 -20.92 -5.55 3.70
C GLY A 507 -21.22 -4.59 4.86
N GLU A 508 -21.29 -3.29 4.60
CA GLU A 508 -21.61 -2.24 5.57
C GLU A 508 -22.43 -1.17 4.86
N ASN A 509 -23.60 -0.84 5.37
CA ASN A 509 -24.43 0.23 4.79
C ASN A 509 -23.97 1.60 5.31
N ALA A 510 -23.65 2.53 4.41
CA ALA A 510 -23.29 3.90 4.76
C ALA A 510 -24.47 4.73 5.30
N GLY A 511 -25.72 4.28 5.13
CA GLY A 511 -26.91 5.05 5.50
C GLY A 511 -27.04 6.37 4.73
N LEU A 512 -26.33 6.50 3.61
CA LEU A 512 -26.31 7.70 2.79
C LEU A 512 -27.66 7.87 2.08
N GLN A 513 -28.17 9.10 2.04
CA GLN A 513 -29.38 9.39 1.26
C GLN A 513 -29.06 9.28 -0.23
N THR A 514 -29.96 8.70 -1.02
CA THR A 514 -29.78 8.54 -2.47
C THR A 514 -29.87 9.85 -3.24
N LYS A 515 -30.31 10.94 -2.61
CA LYS A 515 -30.40 12.26 -3.26
C LYS A 515 -28.99 12.80 -3.51
N GLY A 516 -28.52 12.66 -4.76
CA GLY A 516 -27.19 13.09 -5.20
C GLY A 516 -26.14 11.98 -5.23
N PHE A 517 -26.49 10.74 -4.84
CA PHE A 517 -25.58 9.61 -4.86
C PHE A 517 -26.21 8.36 -5.47
N GLU A 518 -25.47 7.68 -6.34
CA GLU A 518 -25.74 6.32 -6.77
C GLU A 518 -25.07 5.37 -5.78
N LEU A 519 -25.81 4.38 -5.28
CA LEU A 519 -25.35 3.47 -4.22
C LEU A 519 -25.40 2.02 -4.70
N LEU A 520 -24.30 1.30 -4.55
CA LEU A 520 -24.22 -0.14 -4.75
C LEU A 520 -23.89 -0.83 -3.43
N LEU A 521 -24.86 -1.55 -2.85
CA LEU A 521 -24.64 -2.36 -1.67
C LEU A 521 -24.28 -3.79 -2.07
N LEU A 522 -23.08 -4.21 -1.69
CA LEU A 522 -22.67 -5.62 -1.68
C LEU A 522 -23.07 -6.21 -0.33
N ASP A 523 -24.34 -6.57 -0.25
CA ASP A 523 -24.94 -7.26 0.88
C ASP A 523 -24.39 -8.69 1.03
N ASN A 524 -24.44 -9.21 2.27
CA ASN A 524 -23.99 -10.57 2.61
C ASN A 524 -22.56 -10.87 2.17
N LEU A 525 -21.68 -9.87 2.30
CA LEU A 525 -20.25 -10.00 2.09
C LEU A 525 -19.52 -9.59 3.38
N TYR A 526 -19.43 -10.54 4.30
CA TYR A 526 -18.74 -10.41 5.57
C TYR A 526 -17.25 -10.70 5.42
N ASP A 527 -16.46 -10.21 6.37
CA ASP A 527 -15.02 -10.52 6.43
C ASP A 527 -14.81 -11.77 7.30
N ASP A 528 -15.43 -12.88 6.92
CA ASP A 528 -15.52 -14.12 7.72
C ASP A 528 -14.75 -15.31 7.12
N GLY A 529 -14.16 -15.14 5.93
CA GLY A 529 -13.47 -16.22 5.21
C GLY A 529 -14.41 -17.25 4.59
N ILE A 530 -15.71 -16.95 4.48
CA ILE A 530 -16.73 -17.82 3.86
C ILE A 530 -17.31 -17.16 2.61
N ASP A 531 -17.66 -15.87 2.70
CA ASP A 531 -18.30 -15.16 1.59
C ASP A 531 -17.37 -14.92 0.38
N THR A 532 -17.95 -14.77 -0.82
CA THR A 532 -17.22 -14.63 -2.09
C THR A 532 -17.48 -13.28 -2.76
N ILE A 533 -16.46 -12.69 -3.38
CA ILE A 533 -16.58 -11.44 -4.17
C ILE A 533 -16.83 -11.70 -5.66
N ARG A 534 -16.56 -12.92 -6.14
CA ARG A 534 -16.46 -13.24 -7.58
C ARG A 534 -17.74 -12.94 -8.35
N GLU A 535 -18.89 -13.37 -7.83
CA GLU A 535 -20.19 -13.23 -8.51
C GLU A 535 -20.66 -11.77 -8.60
N ARG A 536 -20.13 -10.90 -7.74
CA ARG A 536 -20.50 -9.48 -7.66
C ARG A 536 -19.54 -8.58 -8.43
N LEU A 537 -18.40 -9.12 -8.86
CA LEU A 537 -17.29 -8.32 -9.36
C LEU A 537 -17.63 -7.61 -10.67
N ASP A 538 -18.31 -8.26 -11.62
CA ASP A 538 -18.70 -7.65 -12.89
C ASP A 538 -19.66 -6.46 -12.67
N THR A 539 -20.64 -6.61 -11.76
CA THR A 539 -21.55 -5.53 -11.38
C THR A 539 -20.82 -4.34 -10.77
N VAL A 540 -19.85 -4.61 -9.88
CA VAL A 540 -19.06 -3.55 -9.25
C VAL A 540 -18.21 -2.81 -10.26
N ILE A 541 -17.57 -3.53 -11.18
CA ILE A 541 -16.74 -2.93 -12.23
C ILE A 541 -17.58 -2.01 -13.10
N GLN A 542 -18.73 -2.48 -13.56
CA GLN A 542 -19.63 -1.66 -14.37
C GLN A 542 -20.03 -0.39 -13.63
N PHE A 543 -20.39 -0.50 -12.35
CA PHE A 543 -20.77 0.64 -11.53
C PHE A 543 -19.65 1.68 -11.36
N ILE A 544 -18.40 1.24 -11.22
CA ILE A 544 -17.23 2.14 -11.15
C ILE A 544 -16.94 2.76 -12.52
N ASP A 545 -17.06 1.98 -13.60
CA ASP A 545 -16.87 2.46 -14.97
C ASP A 545 -17.93 3.50 -15.37
N ASP A 546 -19.17 3.36 -14.89
CA ASP A 546 -20.23 4.35 -15.09
C ASP A 546 -19.87 5.69 -14.46
N ALA A 547 -19.34 5.69 -13.23
CA ALA A 547 -18.84 6.88 -12.56
C ALA A 547 -17.73 7.58 -13.37
N ARG A 548 -16.76 6.77 -13.83
CA ARG A 548 -15.62 7.21 -14.64
C ARG A 548 -16.06 7.81 -15.97
N GLN A 549 -16.99 7.16 -16.68
CA GLN A 549 -17.49 7.64 -17.97
C GLN A 549 -18.28 8.95 -17.84
N LYS A 550 -18.96 9.16 -16.71
CA LYS A 550 -19.62 10.43 -16.37
C LYS A 550 -18.64 11.54 -15.95
N GLY A 551 -17.34 11.27 -15.87
CA GLY A 551 -16.34 12.22 -15.37
C GLY A 551 -16.46 12.50 -13.87
N THR A 552 -17.07 11.58 -13.11
CA THR A 552 -17.27 11.67 -11.66
C THR A 552 -16.43 10.62 -10.92
N CYS A 553 -16.41 10.70 -9.59
CA CYS A 553 -15.64 9.79 -8.76
C CYS A 553 -16.51 8.71 -8.08
N CYS A 554 -15.89 7.56 -7.81
CA CYS A 554 -16.47 6.45 -7.07
C CYS A 554 -15.69 6.21 -5.77
N LEU A 555 -16.40 5.99 -4.66
CA LEU A 555 -15.84 5.52 -3.39
C LEU A 555 -16.18 4.05 -3.16
N ILE A 556 -15.18 3.22 -2.85
CA ILE A 556 -15.39 1.88 -2.30
C ILE A 556 -15.05 1.91 -0.81
N HIS A 557 -15.96 1.43 0.03
CA HIS A 557 -15.72 1.36 1.47
C HIS A 557 -16.27 0.09 2.12
N CYS A 558 -15.72 -0.23 3.28
CA CYS A 558 -16.33 -1.15 4.24
C CYS A 558 -16.28 -0.47 5.62
N ARG A 559 -16.16 -1.22 6.72
CA ARG A 559 -16.08 -0.62 8.06
C ARG A 559 -14.79 0.16 8.25
N VAL A 560 -13.65 -0.53 8.11
CA VAL A 560 -12.30 0.00 8.37
C VAL A 560 -11.56 0.35 7.08
N GLY A 561 -11.92 -0.31 5.97
CA GLY A 561 -11.21 -0.13 4.70
C GLY A 561 -9.91 -0.93 4.58
N VAL A 562 -9.82 -2.09 5.25
CA VAL A 562 -8.63 -2.96 5.29
C VAL A 562 -8.78 -4.21 4.42
N SER A 563 -9.94 -4.86 4.46
CA SER A 563 -10.14 -6.20 3.86
C SER A 563 -11.11 -6.19 2.69
N ARG A 564 -12.42 -6.17 2.97
CA ARG A 564 -13.51 -6.26 1.99
C ARG A 564 -13.41 -5.22 0.86
N SER A 565 -13.36 -3.94 1.19
CA SER A 565 -13.26 -2.87 0.19
C SER A 565 -11.90 -2.84 -0.51
N ALA A 566 -10.82 -3.16 0.21
CA ALA A 566 -9.50 -3.28 -0.40
C ALA A 566 -9.48 -4.42 -1.43
N ALA A 567 -10.12 -5.56 -1.13
CA ALA A 567 -10.21 -6.69 -2.03
C ALA A 567 -10.93 -6.35 -3.33
N VAL A 568 -12.08 -5.69 -3.23
CA VAL A 568 -12.85 -5.21 -4.39
C VAL A 568 -12.05 -4.17 -5.19
N THR A 569 -11.34 -3.28 -4.50
CA THR A 569 -10.48 -2.27 -5.15
C THR A 569 -9.34 -2.91 -5.92
N ILE A 570 -8.65 -3.91 -5.35
CA ILE A 570 -7.57 -4.65 -6.03
C ILE A 570 -8.13 -5.35 -7.26
N CYS A 571 -9.28 -6.03 -7.16
CA CYS A 571 -9.89 -6.68 -8.32
C CYS A 571 -10.23 -5.70 -9.44
N TYR A 572 -10.73 -4.50 -9.10
CA TYR A 572 -10.97 -3.45 -10.09
C TYR A 572 -9.66 -3.00 -10.75
N VAL A 573 -8.61 -2.73 -9.95
CA VAL A 573 -7.29 -2.32 -10.47
C VAL A 573 -6.70 -3.39 -11.40
N MET A 574 -6.78 -4.67 -11.04
CA MET A 574 -6.36 -5.78 -11.91
C MET A 574 -7.03 -5.71 -13.28
N ARG A 575 -8.37 -5.55 -13.31
CA ARG A 575 -9.11 -5.55 -14.59
C ARG A 575 -8.97 -4.25 -15.38
N HIS A 576 -8.89 -3.11 -14.70
CA HIS A 576 -8.79 -1.79 -15.31
C HIS A 576 -7.39 -1.53 -15.88
N LEU A 577 -6.34 -1.81 -15.11
CA LEU A 577 -4.94 -1.59 -15.53
C LEU A 577 -4.28 -2.82 -16.17
N LYS A 578 -4.99 -3.96 -16.24
CA LYS A 578 -4.44 -5.26 -16.70
C LYS A 578 -3.21 -5.69 -15.90
N TYR A 579 -3.22 -5.40 -14.61
CA TYR A 579 -2.17 -5.77 -13.68
C TYR A 579 -2.34 -7.21 -13.20
N THR A 580 -1.20 -7.87 -12.96
CA THR A 580 -1.15 -9.11 -12.16
C THR A 580 -1.67 -8.84 -10.75
N LEU A 581 -2.02 -9.89 -10.01
CA LEU A 581 -2.43 -9.77 -8.61
C LEU A 581 -1.36 -9.05 -7.80
N VAL A 582 -0.09 -9.43 -7.96
CA VAL A 582 1.03 -8.81 -7.24
C VAL A 582 1.14 -7.32 -7.56
N GLN A 583 1.09 -6.96 -8.85
CA GLN A 583 1.15 -5.56 -9.28
C GLN A 583 -0.02 -4.74 -8.70
N ALA A 584 -1.24 -5.25 -8.78
CA ALA A 584 -2.43 -4.56 -8.28
C ALA A 584 -2.44 -4.46 -6.74
N TYR A 585 -2.06 -5.52 -6.03
CA TYR A 585 -1.96 -5.53 -4.58
C TYR A 585 -0.99 -4.45 -4.10
N LEU A 586 0.24 -4.44 -4.63
CA LEU A 586 1.27 -3.47 -4.25
C LEU A 586 0.90 -2.05 -4.70
N PHE A 587 0.24 -1.89 -5.86
CA PHE A 587 -0.24 -0.59 -6.34
C PHE A 587 -1.27 0.04 -5.39
N VAL A 588 -2.27 -0.75 -4.94
CA VAL A 588 -3.30 -0.27 -4.01
C VAL A 588 -2.71 -0.04 -2.62
N ARG A 589 -1.81 -0.93 -2.17
CA ARG A 589 -1.17 -0.84 -0.87
C ARG A 589 -0.29 0.41 -0.74
N ALA A 590 0.55 0.69 -1.74
CA ALA A 590 1.36 1.91 -1.80
C ALA A 590 0.52 3.20 -1.81
N ARG A 591 -0.74 3.15 -2.26
CA ARG A 591 -1.67 4.30 -2.26
C ARG A 591 -2.50 4.42 -0.98
N ARG A 592 -2.34 3.49 -0.04
CA ARG A 592 -3.04 3.44 1.24
C ARG A 592 -2.07 3.29 2.41
N LEU A 593 -1.07 4.18 2.45
CA LEU A 593 0.07 4.11 3.37
C LEU A 593 -0.31 4.06 4.86
N ASN A 594 -1.30 4.85 5.29
CA ASN A 594 -1.61 4.94 6.73
C ASN A 594 -2.45 3.78 7.25
N VAL A 595 -2.92 2.89 6.36
CA VAL A 595 -3.75 1.75 6.73
C VAL A 595 -3.31 0.54 5.93
N ILE A 596 -2.56 -0.35 6.58
CA ILE A 596 -2.13 -1.62 6.00
C ILE A 596 -3.36 -2.38 5.48
N ILE A 597 -3.46 -2.54 4.15
CA ILE A 597 -4.51 -3.39 3.58
C ILE A 597 -4.17 -4.85 3.84
N GLN A 598 -5.19 -5.58 4.27
CA GLN A 598 -5.05 -6.99 4.60
C GLN A 598 -6.36 -7.72 4.29
N PRO A 599 -6.65 -7.97 2.99
CA PRO A 599 -7.68 -8.91 2.60
C PRO A 599 -7.49 -10.25 3.31
N ASN A 600 -8.59 -10.93 3.66
CA ASN A 600 -8.50 -12.29 4.19
C ASN A 600 -7.98 -13.28 3.12
N LEU A 601 -7.54 -14.47 3.56
CA LEU A 601 -6.96 -15.49 2.66
C LEU A 601 -7.90 -15.85 1.50
N LYS A 602 -9.21 -15.99 1.76
CA LYS A 602 -10.19 -16.35 0.74
C LYS A 602 -10.28 -15.29 -0.36
N PHE A 603 -10.32 -14.00 0.01
CA PHE A 603 -10.32 -12.93 -0.99
C PHE A 603 -9.02 -12.88 -1.79
N VAL A 604 -7.84 -13.04 -1.16
CA VAL A 604 -6.56 -13.08 -1.89
C VAL A 604 -6.55 -14.23 -2.90
N TYR A 605 -7.08 -15.39 -2.52
CA TYR A 605 -7.17 -16.52 -3.43
C TYR A 605 -8.16 -16.29 -4.58
N GLU A 606 -9.31 -15.69 -4.30
CA GLU A 606 -10.27 -15.32 -5.36
C GLU A 606 -9.67 -14.32 -6.34
N MET A 607 -8.76 -13.44 -5.90
CA MET A 607 -7.98 -12.58 -6.81
C MET A 607 -6.98 -13.39 -7.64
N LEU A 608 -6.32 -14.40 -7.07
CA LEU A 608 -5.42 -15.27 -7.82
C LEU A 608 -6.17 -16.06 -8.90
N GLN A 609 -7.39 -16.51 -8.57
CA GLN A 609 -8.31 -17.10 -9.54
C GLN A 609 -8.76 -16.10 -10.61
N LEU A 610 -8.97 -14.83 -10.24
CA LEU A 610 -9.30 -13.77 -11.19
C LEU A 610 -8.16 -13.55 -12.18
N GLU A 611 -6.91 -13.45 -11.71
CA GLU A 611 -5.73 -13.36 -12.58
C GLU A 611 -5.67 -14.53 -13.56
N GLN A 612 -5.86 -15.75 -13.07
CA GLN A 612 -5.88 -16.94 -13.89
C GLN A 612 -7.00 -16.91 -14.94
N LYS A 613 -8.21 -16.46 -14.56
CA LYS A 613 -9.34 -16.32 -15.48
C LYS A 613 -9.06 -15.29 -16.58
N GLU A 614 -8.42 -14.17 -16.25
CA GLU A 614 -8.18 -13.07 -17.18
C GLU A 614 -6.95 -13.30 -18.08
N THR A 615 -5.91 -13.98 -17.59
CA THR A 615 -4.65 -14.15 -18.32
C THR A 615 -4.38 -15.59 -18.78
N GLY A 616 -5.15 -16.56 -18.29
CA GLY A 616 -4.95 -17.99 -18.54
C GLY A 616 -3.87 -18.63 -17.66
N THR A 617 -3.16 -17.86 -16.82
CA THR A 617 -2.07 -18.34 -15.96
C THR A 617 -2.03 -17.58 -14.64
N ILE A 618 -1.43 -18.16 -13.60
CA ILE A 618 -1.04 -17.40 -12.40
C ILE A 618 0.39 -16.87 -12.54
N SER A 619 0.64 -15.65 -12.05
CA SER A 619 1.99 -15.05 -12.07
C SER A 619 2.86 -15.51 -10.90
N ILE A 620 2.22 -15.98 -9.83
CA ILE A 620 2.83 -16.39 -8.56
C ILE A 620 2.05 -17.56 -7.98
N THR A 621 2.73 -18.50 -7.33
CA THR A 621 2.04 -19.62 -6.67
C THR A 621 1.45 -19.20 -5.31
N TRP A 622 0.38 -19.88 -4.87
CA TRP A 622 -0.28 -19.58 -3.59
C TRP A 622 0.67 -19.54 -2.38
N PRO A 623 1.55 -20.55 -2.15
CA PRO A 623 2.44 -20.54 -0.99
C PRO A 623 3.36 -19.33 -0.96
N ILE A 624 3.87 -18.96 -2.13
CA ILE A 624 4.87 -17.90 -2.29
C ILE A 624 4.20 -16.55 -2.14
N LEU A 625 3.03 -16.34 -2.76
CA LEU A 625 2.21 -15.15 -2.53
C LEU A 625 1.93 -14.92 -1.04
N CYS A 626 1.55 -15.97 -0.32
CA CYS A 626 1.27 -15.85 1.11
C CYS A 626 2.53 -15.61 1.95
N LYS A 627 3.65 -16.25 1.60
CA LYS A 627 4.95 -15.99 2.23
C LYS A 627 5.36 -14.53 2.08
N GLU A 628 5.33 -14.01 0.86
CA GLU A 628 5.71 -12.62 0.57
C GLU A 628 4.77 -11.61 1.27
N ILE A 629 3.46 -11.86 1.27
CA ILE A 629 2.51 -11.04 2.04
C ILE A 629 2.80 -11.10 3.54
N HIS A 630 3.16 -12.28 4.08
CA HIS A 630 3.49 -12.42 5.49
C HIS A 630 4.75 -11.63 5.85
N GLN A 631 5.83 -11.80 5.09
CA GLN A 631 7.11 -11.10 5.28
C GLN A 631 6.91 -9.59 5.19
N LEU A 632 6.20 -9.11 4.17
CA LEU A 632 5.86 -7.69 4.03
C LEU A 632 5.17 -7.13 5.28
N ASN A 633 4.20 -7.87 5.83
CA ASN A 633 3.48 -7.43 7.01
C ASN A 633 4.31 -7.50 8.30
N LEU A 634 5.35 -8.34 8.39
CA LEU A 634 6.26 -8.39 9.54
C LEU A 634 7.11 -7.12 9.62
N THR A 635 7.61 -6.62 8.50
CA THR A 635 8.42 -5.40 8.46
C THR A 635 7.73 -4.21 9.12
N TYR A 636 6.41 -4.07 8.92
CA TYR A 636 5.62 -3.02 9.54
C TYR A 636 5.25 -3.28 11.01
N LYS A 637 5.25 -4.54 11.46
CA LYS A 637 5.04 -4.87 12.89
C LYS A 637 6.29 -4.56 13.70
N GLU A 638 7.45 -4.95 13.17
CA GLU A 638 8.74 -4.70 13.81
C GLU A 638 9.01 -3.19 13.90
N SER A 639 8.69 -2.41 12.85
CA SER A 639 8.80 -0.95 12.89
C SER A 639 7.88 -0.30 13.94
N SER A 640 6.66 -0.82 14.15
CA SER A 640 5.76 -0.32 15.20
C SER A 640 6.17 -0.71 16.63
N SER A 641 6.99 -1.74 16.81
CA SER A 641 7.48 -2.17 18.13
C SER A 641 8.70 -1.39 18.63
N VAL A 642 9.28 -0.52 17.79
CA VAL A 642 10.39 0.38 18.16
C VAL A 642 9.87 1.73 18.68
N THR A 643 8.55 1.95 18.63
CA THR A 643 7.90 3.21 19.03
C THR A 643 6.96 3.10 20.25
N ASP A 644 7.02 2.01 21.02
CA ASP A 644 6.27 1.86 22.28
C ASP A 644 7.14 2.09 23.53
#